data_AF-A0AAD2JU56-F1
#
_entry.id   AF-A0AAD2JU56-F1
#
_cell.length_a   1.000
_cell.length_b   1.000
_cell.length_c   1.000
_cell.angle_alpha   90.00
_cell.angle_beta   90.00
_cell.angle_gamma   90.00
#
_symmetry.space_group_name_H-M   'P 1'
#
loop_
_entity.id
_entity.type
_entity.pdbx_description
1 polymer ?
#
loop_
_entity_poly.entity_id
_entity_poly.type
_entity_poly.pdbx_seq_one_letter_code
_entity_poly.pdbx_strand_id
1 'polypeptide(L)'
;MGGYLDALRQSIPEILALPKLSGAFSRVGVLAYKDYSDETELVNWSGWNVPNLSSFVHDLQSTGGGDFPEAAKTALIRALQKVDAKNAQTLVLWYADAPPHHPAFTSHLNDVAEKQAFPEGSTDWVKLCRTAKRRGCTFFCFTPQGLDAQYSSFYVLLSALTGGICVASRAGENDSKTLARLSVGMVMHWMGRSTATFSDILEQSNARLLRYVSPPIEKLTDEGKGARGYLPARVVGSSRDVWLAQKISKLPLGLDHIPIRHSMKESFDPGKRFLDPGETTYQAMVYESLAEIITTNVACLTYNPIFGQLWRAVCRVNNERKAALVNLFSAQVGRIEDVEQKKGLKLWLEESFDQTEEIDKMIQAAASRPAVYLDFDADVRLTRTELLEVSHSCYPGVLKRIGKIFTHLKLVEPGVTLGPNERFVPLSLSVSDVFRTLPHLIVPGTLYPHRAAALTAIVALVTGVPFLADLAKSLLAAFKGKWLDLEVPENISFDCARLLLSAPEGIVLTRQEKRVYEMMRRYRLIEANLDAPVQVKVPWAPAKTRGCGDMKVRCKMCSKFRSVTIMCHDRNNVCGHCSFGDGDSYLEYSDEESCWVECSSMKCRAQYVVDNVAGLRIRPRCHYCRTHISCPWIECSVCTNRVIIPEAYRTTAADKFTCPGCTNGDWASIASQESTVRAINKENGVGWLGMVADVFAGKSAFKLMQASGKAAFGFVPRHRSLSLVLGQKKVFNAADVLAQVEARDSVFLATCSLCFEDVRPDKLVRACGRTGCTQLVDERCLKEWYGGNAPGKLLNLMQFKCPFCRRQPLLKTFMRYNRAAAALSQVKNAFGNRRWLYAWCTDCGSAQRAFERTACSDRELPPMAPGWSCEDCTVSQTINTFGARLVQCPNPSCGMHIDLIDGCNHVVCVCGTHLCFACGEQFESDAIYEHMVQAHGSIFAEVEEELDEY
;
A
#
# COMPACT_ATOMS: atom_id res chain seq x y z
N MET A 1 19.27 35.10 20.52
CA MET A 1 18.90 33.77 21.09
C MET A 1 17.65 33.05 20.54
N GLY A 2 16.74 33.67 19.76
CA GLY A 2 15.49 33.01 19.32
C GLY A 2 15.66 31.65 18.63
N GLY A 3 16.55 31.55 17.64
CA GLY A 3 16.83 30.28 16.94
C GLY A 3 17.45 29.18 17.82
N TYR A 4 18.26 29.55 18.82
CA TYR A 4 18.81 28.61 19.81
C TYR A 4 17.74 28.06 20.76
N LEU A 5 16.80 28.91 21.16
CA LEU A 5 15.69 28.53 22.04
C LEU A 5 14.71 27.60 21.31
N ASP A 6 14.45 27.85 20.01
CA ASP A 6 13.67 26.94 19.18
C ASP A 6 14.37 25.60 18.92
N ALA A 7 15.70 25.61 18.77
CA ALA A 7 16.50 24.38 18.66
C ALA A 7 16.45 23.57 19.97
N LEU A 8 16.46 24.27 21.11
CA LEU A 8 16.35 23.66 22.43
C LEU A 8 14.96 23.02 22.62
N ARG A 9 13.88 23.72 22.25
CA ARG A 9 12.50 23.16 22.26
C ARG A 9 12.38 21.87 21.45
N GLN A 10 13.07 21.79 20.31
CA GLN A 10 13.06 20.60 19.45
C GLN A 10 13.95 19.45 19.97
N SER A 11 15.11 19.76 20.54
CA SER A 11 16.08 18.75 21.00
C SER A 11 15.78 18.19 22.40
N ILE A 12 15.06 18.91 23.26
CA ILE A 12 14.81 18.49 24.64
C ILE A 12 14.06 17.17 24.76
N PRO A 13 12.95 16.92 24.03
CA PRO A 13 12.27 15.63 24.09
C PRO A 13 13.20 14.47 23.77
N GLU A 14 14.09 14.66 22.80
CA GLU A 14 15.09 13.68 22.40
C GLU A 14 16.17 13.50 23.48
N ILE A 15 16.71 14.61 24.00
CA ILE A 15 17.70 14.62 25.09
C ILE A 15 17.12 14.06 26.40
N LEU A 16 15.81 14.18 26.64
CA LEU A 16 15.10 13.63 27.80
C LEU A 16 14.87 12.13 27.68
N ALA A 17 14.57 11.66 26.48
CA ALA A 17 14.37 10.25 26.21
C ALA A 17 15.69 9.46 26.29
N LEU A 18 16.84 10.09 26.00
CA LEU A 18 18.15 9.43 26.08
C LEU A 18 18.49 8.89 27.49
N PRO A 19 18.44 9.67 28.58
CA PRO A 19 18.61 9.19 29.95
C PRO A 19 17.70 8.00 30.28
N LYS A 20 16.40 8.10 29.94
CA LYS A 20 15.38 7.08 30.24
C LYS A 20 15.67 5.77 29.49
N LEU A 21 16.04 5.86 28.21
CA LEU A 21 16.14 4.70 27.32
C LEU A 21 17.55 4.10 27.24
N SER A 22 18.60 4.90 27.44
CA SER A 22 20.01 4.48 27.30
C SER A 22 20.70 4.16 28.62
N GLY A 23 20.16 4.64 29.75
CA GLY A 23 20.80 4.52 31.06
C GLY A 23 22.11 5.32 31.22
N ALA A 24 22.52 6.10 30.21
CA ALA A 24 23.80 6.82 30.20
C ALA A 24 23.83 8.06 31.11
N PHE A 25 22.66 8.62 31.42
CA PHE A 25 22.49 9.79 32.27
C PHE A 25 21.50 9.48 33.39
N SER A 26 21.82 9.88 34.62
CA SER A 26 20.94 9.69 35.77
C SER A 26 19.98 10.86 35.98
N ARG A 27 20.37 12.08 35.57
CA ARG A 27 19.61 13.31 35.78
C ARG A 27 19.77 14.29 34.62
N VAL A 28 18.70 15.01 34.28
CA VAL A 28 18.69 16.14 33.32
C VAL A 28 18.00 17.34 33.93
N GLY A 29 18.47 18.55 33.62
CA GLY A 29 17.83 19.81 33.98
C GLY A 29 18.28 20.94 33.06
N VAL A 30 17.49 22.01 33.00
CA VAL A 30 17.70 23.18 32.13
C VAL A 30 17.81 24.43 33.00
N LEU A 31 18.86 25.20 32.76
CA LEU A 31 19.09 26.51 33.37
C LEU A 31 19.08 27.57 32.27
N ALA A 32 18.16 28.52 32.35
CA ALA A 32 18.12 29.70 31.50
C ALA A 32 18.64 30.90 32.30
N TYR A 33 19.38 31.78 31.64
CA TYR A 33 19.89 33.02 32.22
C TYR A 33 19.60 34.19 31.28
N LYS A 34 19.45 35.37 31.88
CA LYS A 34 19.20 36.65 31.23
C LYS A 34 20.21 37.69 31.71
N ASP A 35 20.02 38.93 31.31
CA ASP A 35 20.80 40.07 31.77
C ASP A 35 20.18 40.77 32.99
N TYR A 36 20.98 41.60 33.68
CA TYR A 36 20.59 42.38 34.86
C TYR A 36 19.64 43.54 34.55
N SER A 37 19.46 43.91 33.28
CA SER A 37 18.47 44.90 32.85
C SER A 37 17.04 44.35 32.74
N ASP A 38 16.86 43.02 32.74
CA ASP A 38 15.57 42.35 32.66
C ASP A 38 14.98 42.14 34.08
N GLU A 39 13.69 42.40 34.30
CA GLU A 39 13.06 42.41 35.64
C GLU A 39 13.18 41.09 36.46
N THR A 40 13.32 41.25 37.79
CA THR A 40 13.27 40.32 38.96
C THR A 40 13.90 38.91 38.93
N GLU A 41 13.79 38.10 37.88
CA GLU A 41 14.33 36.72 37.83
C GLU A 41 15.44 36.55 36.77
N LEU A 42 16.69 36.75 37.20
CA LEU A 42 17.90 36.65 36.37
C LEU A 42 18.22 35.23 35.88
N VAL A 43 17.82 34.20 36.64
CA VAL A 43 18.14 32.79 36.36
C VAL A 43 16.95 31.91 36.68
N ASN A 44 16.50 31.13 35.68
CA ASN A 44 15.40 30.19 35.81
C ASN A 44 15.93 28.75 35.75
N TRP A 45 15.62 27.94 36.74
CA TRP A 45 16.11 26.57 36.87
C TRP A 45 14.95 25.57 36.92
N SER A 46 14.98 24.57 36.04
CA SER A 46 13.91 23.58 35.96
C SER A 46 13.86 22.60 37.13
N GLY A 47 14.96 22.39 37.86
CA GLY A 47 15.11 21.20 38.70
C GLY A 47 15.67 20.00 37.92
N TRP A 48 16.19 19.01 38.65
CA TRP A 48 16.62 17.73 38.08
C TRP A 48 15.41 16.82 37.88
N ASN A 49 15.28 16.22 36.69
CA ASN A 49 14.27 15.21 36.35
C ASN A 49 12.82 15.64 36.58
N VAL A 50 12.47 16.89 36.27
CA VAL A 50 11.08 17.33 36.38
C VAL A 50 10.18 16.66 35.33
N PRO A 51 8.98 16.16 35.71
CA PRO A 51 8.07 15.46 34.78
C PRO A 51 7.68 16.30 33.56
N ASN A 52 7.53 17.62 33.74
CA ASN A 52 7.07 18.55 32.70
C ASN A 52 8.21 19.46 32.20
N LEU A 53 9.43 18.94 32.01
CA LEU A 53 10.54 19.77 31.52
C LEU A 53 10.23 20.41 30.15
N SER A 54 9.45 19.73 29.31
CA SER A 54 9.01 20.26 28.01
C SER A 54 8.15 21.52 28.16
N SER A 55 7.25 21.59 29.16
CA SER A 55 6.45 22.81 29.38
C SER A 55 7.33 23.95 29.88
N PHE A 56 8.25 23.67 30.81
CA PHE A 56 9.21 24.66 31.30
C PHE A 56 9.98 25.35 30.17
N VAL A 57 10.42 24.59 29.15
CA VAL A 57 11.17 25.18 28.01
C VAL A 57 10.27 25.82 26.95
N HIS A 58 9.02 25.37 26.80
CA HIS A 58 8.05 26.12 26.01
C HIS A 58 7.76 27.49 26.61
N ASP A 59 7.70 27.59 27.94
CA ASP A 59 7.41 28.82 28.68
C ASP A 59 8.58 29.82 28.71
N LEU A 60 9.80 29.40 28.33
CA LEU A 60 10.93 30.32 28.21
C LEU A 60 10.71 31.31 27.06
N GLN A 61 10.74 32.60 27.39
CA GLN A 61 10.66 33.70 26.43
C GLN A 61 12.02 34.37 26.26
N SER A 62 12.41 34.66 25.01
CA SER A 62 13.56 35.51 24.72
C SER A 62 13.22 36.96 25.05
N THR A 63 13.87 37.53 26.05
CA THR A 63 13.88 38.97 26.30
C THR A 63 15.15 39.60 25.73
N GLY A 64 15.13 40.90 25.46
CA GLY A 64 16.30 41.63 24.95
C GLY A 64 16.97 42.42 26.07
N GLY A 65 18.25 42.17 26.30
CA GLY A 65 19.07 42.93 27.26
C GLY A 65 19.38 44.35 26.80
N GLY A 66 19.73 45.21 27.75
CA GLY A 66 20.05 46.62 27.52
C GLY A 66 21.44 46.85 26.91
N ASP A 67 22.34 45.87 27.01
CA ASP A 67 23.67 45.87 26.41
C ASP A 67 24.00 44.52 25.73
N PHE A 68 25.18 44.47 25.08
CA PHE A 68 25.62 43.29 24.31
C PHE A 68 26.16 42.14 25.16
N PRO A 69 26.92 42.36 26.26
CA PRO A 69 27.30 41.28 27.18
C PRO A 69 26.11 40.76 28.00
N GLU A 70 26.22 39.51 28.47
CA GLU A 70 25.15 38.84 29.24
C GLU A 70 25.67 38.32 30.59
N ALA A 71 24.77 37.97 31.51
CA ALA A 71 25.11 37.46 32.85
C ALA A 71 25.62 36.00 32.87
N ALA A 72 26.48 35.62 31.93
CA ALA A 72 27.05 34.27 31.80
C ALA A 72 27.91 33.86 33.02
N LYS A 73 28.55 34.82 33.71
CA LYS A 73 29.28 34.56 34.97
C LYS A 73 28.33 34.15 36.08
N THR A 74 27.23 34.89 36.24
CA THR A 74 26.14 34.54 37.17
C THR A 74 25.57 33.15 36.86
N ALA A 75 25.28 32.87 35.59
CA ALA A 75 24.77 31.58 35.15
C ALA A 75 25.73 30.43 35.52
N LEU A 76 27.03 30.61 35.31
CA LEU A 76 28.04 29.60 35.62
C LEU A 76 28.13 29.37 37.13
N ILE A 77 28.09 30.42 37.96
CA ILE A 77 28.07 30.29 39.43
C ILE A 77 26.84 29.47 39.87
N ARG A 78 25.66 29.82 39.36
CA ARG A 78 24.41 29.12 39.71
C ARG A 78 24.42 27.67 39.22
N ALA A 79 24.90 27.40 38.00
CA ALA A 79 25.04 26.04 37.48
C ALA A 79 25.96 25.20 38.36
N LEU A 80 27.11 25.75 38.78
CA LEU A 80 28.05 25.07 39.66
C LEU A 80 27.45 24.76 41.03
N GLN A 81 26.58 25.62 41.58
CA GLN A 81 25.85 25.35 42.82
C GLN A 81 24.86 24.18 42.70
N LYS A 82 24.35 23.87 41.50
CA LYS A 82 23.43 22.75 41.27
C LYS A 82 24.11 21.43 40.97
N VAL A 83 25.40 21.46 40.61
CA VAL A 83 26.22 20.28 40.36
C VAL A 83 26.61 19.62 41.68
N ASP A 84 26.48 18.29 41.74
CA ASP A 84 26.87 17.50 42.90
C ASP A 84 28.40 17.37 42.97
N ALA A 85 28.99 18.03 43.95
CA ALA A 85 30.43 18.16 44.10
C ALA A 85 31.16 16.86 44.48
N LYS A 86 30.45 15.80 44.89
CA LYS A 86 31.11 14.60 45.47
C LYS A 86 31.06 13.35 44.60
N ASN A 87 30.12 13.18 43.67
CA ASN A 87 29.91 11.87 43.01
C ASN A 87 29.44 11.89 41.53
N ALA A 88 29.32 13.03 40.85
CA ALA A 88 28.75 13.06 39.49
C ALA A 88 29.63 13.83 38.49
N GLN A 89 30.08 13.14 37.44
CA GLN A 89 30.55 13.80 36.21
C GLN A 89 29.35 14.43 35.50
N THR A 90 29.41 15.74 35.26
CA THR A 90 28.29 16.49 34.67
C THR A 90 28.66 17.03 33.30
N LEU A 91 27.95 16.59 32.25
CA LEU A 91 28.05 17.18 30.92
C LEU A 91 27.13 18.42 30.86
N VAL A 92 27.68 19.56 30.47
CA VAL A 92 26.94 20.82 30.34
C VAL A 92 26.96 21.24 28.87
N LEU A 93 25.79 21.32 28.26
CA LEU A 93 25.60 21.92 26.93
C LEU A 93 25.31 23.41 27.14
N TRP A 94 26.20 24.28 26.68
CA TRP A 94 26.11 25.72 26.87
C TRP A 94 25.85 26.42 25.54
N TYR A 95 24.74 27.14 25.43
CA TYR A 95 24.38 27.93 24.24
C TYR A 95 24.51 29.41 24.56
N ALA A 96 25.29 30.15 23.77
CA ALA A 96 25.49 31.59 23.98
C ALA A 96 25.82 32.32 22.68
N ASP A 97 25.22 33.49 22.48
CA ASP A 97 25.49 34.43 21.38
C ASP A 97 26.24 35.70 21.80
N ALA A 98 26.44 35.91 23.10
CA ALA A 98 27.11 37.07 23.68
C ALA A 98 28.24 36.67 24.67
N PRO A 99 29.25 37.54 24.89
CA PRO A 99 30.28 37.33 25.92
C PRO A 99 29.74 37.57 27.35
N PRO A 100 30.42 37.07 28.39
CA PRO A 100 30.14 37.50 29.76
C PRO A 100 30.50 38.97 30.00
N HIS A 101 29.84 39.60 30.98
CA HIS A 101 30.28 40.87 31.57
C HIS A 101 31.77 40.88 31.91
N HIS A 102 32.52 41.80 31.30
CA HIS A 102 33.96 41.86 31.45
C HIS A 102 34.45 43.32 31.35
N PRO A 103 35.41 43.74 32.21
CA PRO A 103 35.94 45.12 32.22
C PRO A 103 36.58 45.63 30.92
N ALA A 104 36.80 44.76 29.94
CA ALA A 104 37.32 45.11 28.62
C ALA A 104 36.22 45.62 27.66
N PHE A 105 34.96 45.42 28.02
CA PHE A 105 33.78 45.83 27.25
C PHE A 105 33.01 46.88 28.06
N THR A 106 32.41 47.87 27.39
CA THR A 106 31.66 48.95 28.05
C THR A 106 30.20 48.54 28.28
N SER A 107 29.89 48.13 29.51
CA SER A 107 28.57 47.66 30.00
C SER A 107 28.22 48.29 31.36
N HIS A 108 28.45 49.60 31.49
CA HIS A 108 28.66 50.32 32.76
C HIS A 108 27.64 50.09 33.90
N LEU A 109 26.40 49.70 33.63
CA LEU A 109 25.37 49.46 34.66
C LEU A 109 25.28 47.97 35.06
N ASN A 110 25.24 47.05 34.10
CA ASN A 110 25.07 45.62 34.34
C ASN A 110 26.34 44.96 34.93
N ASP A 111 27.52 45.41 34.50
CA ASP A 111 28.81 44.96 35.05
C ASP A 111 28.95 45.27 36.56
N VAL A 112 28.39 46.40 37.00
CA VAL A 112 28.43 46.83 38.40
C VAL A 112 27.44 46.02 39.22
N ALA A 113 26.23 45.79 38.68
CA ALA A 113 25.21 44.97 39.30
C ALA A 113 25.69 43.52 39.51
N GLU A 114 26.35 42.91 38.52
CA GLU A 114 26.90 41.55 38.65
C GLU A 114 28.02 41.47 39.70
N LYS A 115 28.90 42.49 39.77
CA LYS A 115 29.95 42.55 40.80
C LYS A 115 29.41 42.76 42.21
N GLN A 116 28.29 43.48 42.36
CA GLN A 116 27.63 43.68 43.65
C GLN A 116 26.86 42.44 44.11
N ALA A 117 26.39 41.60 43.17
CA ALA A 117 25.60 40.41 43.48
C ALA A 117 26.41 39.27 44.13
N PHE A 118 27.75 39.29 44.04
CA PHE A 118 28.60 38.23 44.57
C PHE A 118 29.82 38.78 45.32
N PRO A 119 30.44 37.99 46.23
CA PRO A 119 31.65 38.42 46.95
C PRO A 119 32.79 38.81 46.00
N GLU A 120 33.65 39.73 46.43
CA GLU A 120 34.75 40.26 45.62
C GLU A 120 35.65 39.12 45.07
N GLY A 121 35.92 39.15 43.76
CA GLY A 121 36.77 38.18 43.09
C GLY A 121 36.15 36.81 42.80
N SER A 122 34.85 36.62 43.07
CA SER A 122 34.10 35.39 42.74
C SER A 122 33.59 35.33 41.29
N THR A 123 33.49 36.46 40.62
CA THR A 123 33.08 36.60 39.21
C THR A 123 34.24 36.48 38.22
N ASP A 124 35.45 36.13 38.68
CA ASP A 124 36.61 35.89 37.82
C ASP A 124 36.42 34.63 36.98
N TRP A 125 36.39 34.79 35.65
CA TRP A 125 36.10 33.73 34.68
C TRP A 125 37.12 32.59 34.75
N VAL A 126 38.40 32.89 34.98
CA VAL A 126 39.45 31.86 35.06
C VAL A 126 39.26 31.00 36.31
N LYS A 127 38.92 31.62 37.45
CA LYS A 127 38.58 30.89 38.69
C LYS A 127 37.32 30.06 38.54
N LEU A 128 36.31 30.57 37.83
CA LEU A 128 35.08 29.83 37.55
C LEU A 128 35.35 28.61 36.66
N CYS A 129 36.11 28.75 35.58
CA CYS A 129 36.51 27.65 34.70
C CYS A 129 37.26 26.53 35.46
N ARG A 130 38.16 26.91 36.37
CA ARG A 130 38.84 25.93 37.24
C ARG A 130 37.93 25.27 38.25
N THR A 131 36.97 26.01 38.78
CA THR A 131 35.98 25.46 39.71
C THR A 131 35.06 24.48 39.01
N ALA A 132 34.66 24.77 37.77
CA ALA A 132 33.99 23.82 36.87
C ALA A 132 34.81 22.53 36.67
N LYS A 133 36.10 22.65 36.33
CA LYS A 133 36.99 21.48 36.20
C LYS A 133 37.05 20.65 37.49
N ARG A 134 37.25 21.30 38.65
CA ARG A 134 37.33 20.63 39.96
C ARG A 134 36.04 19.94 40.37
N ARG A 135 34.88 20.46 39.96
CA ARG A 135 33.56 19.85 40.21
C ARG A 135 33.20 18.76 39.18
N GLY A 136 34.12 18.39 38.29
CA GLY A 136 33.89 17.32 37.31
C GLY A 136 32.90 17.69 36.20
N CYS A 137 32.77 18.98 35.89
CA CYS A 137 31.95 19.44 34.77
C CYS A 137 32.75 19.43 33.47
N THR A 138 32.11 19.01 32.38
CA THR A 138 32.62 19.10 31.00
C THR A 138 31.68 19.97 30.17
N PHE A 139 32.20 21.01 29.53
CA PHE A 139 31.38 21.99 28.81
C PHE A 139 31.49 21.84 27.30
N PHE A 140 30.34 21.61 26.65
CA PHE A 140 30.19 21.71 25.21
C PHE A 140 29.51 23.05 24.90
N CYS A 141 30.28 23.99 24.38
CA CYS A 141 29.82 25.36 24.13
C CYS A 141 29.45 25.53 22.65
N PHE A 142 28.27 26.09 22.38
CA PHE A 142 27.76 26.40 21.05
C PHE A 142 27.62 27.92 20.90
N THR A 143 28.34 28.48 19.92
CA THR A 143 28.35 29.93 19.64
C THR A 143 28.06 30.23 18.16
N PRO A 144 27.59 31.44 17.82
CA PRO A 144 27.48 31.86 16.43
C PRO A 144 28.85 31.93 15.73
N GLN A 145 28.89 31.62 14.44
CA GLN A 145 30.13 31.73 13.66
C GLN A 145 30.60 33.19 13.48
N GLY A 146 29.65 34.13 13.50
CA GLY A 146 29.90 35.58 13.43
C GLY A 146 30.46 36.19 14.70
N LEU A 147 30.51 35.45 15.82
CA LEU A 147 31.03 35.97 17.08
C LEU A 147 32.55 36.18 17.00
N ASP A 148 33.02 37.39 17.32
CA ASP A 148 34.44 37.72 17.27
C ASP A 148 35.30 36.85 18.19
N ALA A 149 36.57 36.71 17.84
CA ALA A 149 37.53 35.92 18.61
C ALA A 149 37.69 36.42 20.06
N GLN A 150 37.57 37.73 20.29
CA GLN A 150 37.64 38.36 21.61
C GLN A 150 36.44 38.03 22.52
N TYR A 151 35.29 37.68 21.93
CA TYR A 151 34.08 37.30 22.67
C TYR A 151 33.97 35.78 22.83
N SER A 152 34.30 35.03 21.78
CA SER A 152 34.30 33.56 21.84
C SER A 152 35.43 32.99 22.73
N SER A 153 36.51 33.74 22.98
CA SER A 153 37.63 33.30 23.83
C SER A 153 37.21 32.82 25.22
N PHE A 154 36.16 33.40 25.81
CA PHE A 154 35.65 32.98 27.12
C PHE A 154 35.16 31.52 27.09
N TYR A 155 34.37 31.16 26.07
CA TYR A 155 33.81 29.81 25.90
C TYR A 155 34.86 28.81 25.40
N VAL A 156 35.82 29.25 24.57
CA VAL A 156 36.97 28.43 24.16
C VAL A 156 37.84 28.09 25.37
N LEU A 157 38.07 29.04 26.29
CA LEU A 157 38.83 28.79 27.52
C LEU A 157 38.09 27.83 28.46
N LEU A 158 36.78 28.01 28.64
CA LEU A 158 35.95 27.16 29.49
C LEU A 158 35.95 25.70 29.01
N SER A 159 35.69 25.48 27.73
CA SER A 159 35.71 24.15 27.12
C SER A 159 37.11 23.52 27.17
N ALA A 160 38.17 24.27 26.85
CA ALA A 160 39.54 23.77 26.87
C ALA A 160 40.00 23.33 28.28
N LEU A 161 39.64 24.07 29.33
CA LEU A 161 40.02 23.74 30.70
C LEU A 161 39.21 22.57 31.28
N THR A 162 37.99 22.35 30.80
CA THR A 162 37.07 21.32 31.30
C THR A 162 37.10 20.02 30.49
N GLY A 163 37.97 19.92 29.49
CA GLY A 163 38.07 18.76 28.59
C GLY A 163 36.89 18.62 27.63
N GLY A 164 36.16 19.72 27.40
CA GLY A 164 35.05 19.79 26.46
C GLY A 164 35.43 20.39 25.11
N ILE A 165 34.44 20.93 24.40
CA ILE A 165 34.62 21.45 23.04
C ILE A 165 33.83 22.74 22.85
N CYS A 166 34.35 23.69 22.06
CA CYS A 166 33.63 24.88 21.64
C CYS A 166 33.40 24.82 20.13
N VAL A 167 32.13 24.90 19.74
CA VAL A 167 31.66 24.76 18.36
C VAL A 167 30.98 26.04 17.94
N ALA A 168 31.44 26.59 16.82
CA ALA A 168 30.83 27.72 16.14
C ALA A 168 29.99 27.25 14.96
N SER A 169 28.71 27.62 14.91
CA SER A 169 27.79 27.22 13.83
C SER A 169 27.02 28.41 13.26
N ARG A 170 26.69 28.35 11.97
CA ARG A 170 25.75 29.28 11.30
C ARG A 170 24.29 28.90 11.55
N ALA A 171 24.02 27.68 12.00
CA ALA A 171 22.67 27.14 12.15
C ALA A 171 21.85 27.89 13.23
N GLY A 172 22.49 28.43 14.27
CA GLY A 172 21.78 29.10 15.37
C GLY A 172 21.05 30.40 15.03
N GLU A 173 21.32 31.00 13.86
CA GLU A 173 20.70 32.27 13.43
C GLU A 173 19.47 32.05 12.54
N ASN A 174 19.44 30.99 11.70
CA ASN A 174 18.38 30.76 10.71
C ASN A 174 17.85 29.31 10.61
N ASP A 175 18.45 28.33 11.29
CA ASP A 175 18.09 26.90 11.19
C ASP A 175 18.23 26.13 12.52
N SER A 176 17.19 26.25 13.34
CA SER A 176 17.09 25.60 14.66
C SER A 176 17.13 24.06 14.60
N LYS A 177 16.65 23.46 13.50
CA LYS A 177 16.58 22.00 13.32
C LYS A 177 17.98 21.40 13.20
N THR A 178 18.85 22.05 12.41
CA THR A 178 20.23 21.60 12.21
C THR A 178 21.07 21.73 13.47
N LEU A 179 20.86 22.79 14.27
CA LEU A 179 21.52 22.93 15.57
C LEU A 179 21.08 21.86 16.57
N ALA A 180 19.78 21.55 16.64
CA ALA A 180 19.26 20.48 17.48
C ALA A 180 19.89 19.12 17.15
N ARG A 181 19.95 18.78 15.85
CA ARG A 181 20.59 17.55 15.33
C ARG A 181 22.08 17.49 15.66
N LEU A 182 22.79 18.62 15.52
CA LEU A 182 24.20 18.73 15.87
C LEU A 182 24.43 18.46 17.36
N SER A 183 23.65 19.10 18.24
CA SER A 183 23.76 18.91 19.69
C SER A 183 23.51 17.46 20.12
N VAL A 184 22.43 16.83 19.61
CA VAL A 184 22.13 15.42 19.89
C VAL A 184 23.23 14.51 19.35
N GLY A 185 23.68 14.74 18.11
CA GLY A 185 24.75 13.94 17.48
C GLY A 185 26.09 14.03 18.23
N MET A 186 26.44 15.21 18.76
CA MET A 186 27.63 15.38 19.60
C MET A 186 27.55 14.61 20.91
N VAL A 187 26.38 14.62 21.57
CA VAL A 187 26.15 13.80 22.77
C VAL A 187 26.25 12.31 22.44
N MET A 188 25.69 11.87 21.30
CA MET A 188 25.78 10.48 20.85
C MET A 188 27.21 10.03 20.55
N HIS A 189 27.99 10.88 19.88
CA HIS A 189 29.40 10.60 19.62
C HIS A 189 30.20 10.56 20.92
N TRP A 190 29.93 11.47 21.86
CA TRP A 190 30.53 11.45 23.19
C TRP A 190 30.22 10.15 23.96
N MET A 191 29.03 9.58 23.76
CA MET A 191 28.64 8.26 24.28
C MET A 191 29.27 7.08 23.51
N GLY A 192 29.99 7.32 22.42
CA GLY A 192 30.58 6.28 21.57
C GLY A 192 29.57 5.59 20.64
N ARG A 193 28.46 6.25 20.31
CA ARG A 193 27.32 5.69 19.55
C ARG A 193 26.98 6.50 18.29
N SER A 194 27.96 7.16 17.66
CA SER A 194 27.69 7.93 16.43
C SER A 194 27.27 7.05 15.24
N THR A 195 26.40 7.59 14.38
CA THR A 195 25.97 6.98 13.11
C THR A 195 26.73 7.58 11.93
N ALA A 196 26.69 6.89 10.76
CA ALA A 196 27.20 7.44 9.50
C ALA A 196 26.52 8.78 9.14
N THR A 197 25.23 8.91 9.46
CA THR A 197 24.42 10.12 9.24
C THR A 197 24.92 11.33 10.02
N PHE A 198 25.70 11.13 11.10
CA PHE A 198 26.25 12.25 11.86
C PHE A 198 27.35 12.99 11.08
N SER A 199 28.09 12.30 10.21
CA SER A 199 29.04 12.93 9.29
C SER A 199 28.32 13.90 8.34
N ASP A 200 27.18 13.50 7.78
CA ASP A 200 26.37 14.35 6.90
C ASP A 200 25.84 15.59 7.65
N ILE A 201 25.43 15.42 8.92
CA ILE A 201 24.98 16.53 9.78
C ILE A 201 26.13 17.51 10.07
N LEU A 202 27.36 17.02 10.26
CA LEU A 202 28.54 17.87 10.44
C LEU A 202 28.83 18.70 9.19
N GLU A 203 28.70 18.11 8.01
CA GLU A 203 28.86 18.81 6.72
C GLU A 203 27.75 19.86 6.51
N GLN A 204 26.48 19.48 6.71
CA GLN A 204 25.33 20.36 6.55
C GLN A 204 25.34 21.55 7.52
N SER A 205 25.76 21.32 8.76
CA SER A 205 25.81 22.37 9.79
C SER A 205 26.95 23.37 9.61
N ASN A 206 27.92 23.08 8.74
CA ASN A 206 29.18 23.84 8.57
C ASN A 206 29.83 24.19 9.93
N ALA A 207 29.71 23.28 10.90
CA ALA A 207 30.19 23.48 12.25
C ALA A 207 31.72 23.61 12.27
N ARG A 208 32.21 24.58 13.04
CA ARG A 208 33.65 24.83 13.20
C ARG A 208 34.08 24.62 14.64
N LEU A 209 35.13 23.86 14.84
CA LEU A 209 35.83 23.76 16.11
C LEU A 209 36.61 25.06 16.37
N LEU A 210 36.36 25.68 17.51
CA LEU A 210 37.15 26.79 18.03
C LEU A 210 38.16 26.27 19.06
N ARG A 211 39.44 26.44 18.78
CA ARG A 211 40.53 26.01 19.69
C ARG A 211 41.69 26.99 19.65
N TYR A 212 42.28 27.29 20.80
CA TYR A 212 43.55 28.01 20.84
C TYR A 212 44.65 27.20 20.15
N VAL A 213 45.44 27.86 19.30
CA VAL A 213 46.61 27.23 18.66
C VAL A 213 47.58 26.70 19.72
N SER A 214 47.79 27.49 20.78
CA SER A 214 48.54 27.09 21.97
C SER A 214 47.57 26.75 23.10
N PRO A 215 47.59 25.54 23.68
CA PRO A 215 46.65 25.16 24.74
C PRO A 215 46.89 25.97 26.03
N PRO A 216 45.84 26.25 26.82
CA PRO A 216 45.96 26.98 28.08
C PRO A 216 46.91 26.31 29.07
N ILE A 217 47.80 27.11 29.68
CA ILE A 217 48.77 26.64 30.69
C ILE A 217 48.09 26.59 32.07
N GLU A 218 48.49 25.67 32.94
CA GLU A 218 47.85 25.49 34.25
C GLU A 218 47.88 26.71 35.19
N LYS A 219 48.81 27.66 35.01
CA LYS A 219 49.02 28.84 35.88
C LYS A 219 48.42 30.16 35.33
N LEU A 220 47.14 30.18 34.95
CA LEU A 220 46.39 31.41 34.62
C LEU A 220 45.79 32.03 35.89
N THR A 221 46.15 33.25 36.31
CA THR A 221 45.75 33.71 37.67
C THR A 221 44.65 34.75 37.72
N ASP A 222 44.43 35.53 36.66
CA ASP A 222 43.59 36.73 36.72
C ASP A 222 42.99 37.07 35.34
N GLU A 223 41.67 37.24 35.26
CA GLU A 223 40.97 37.65 34.04
C GLU A 223 41.29 39.10 33.61
N GLY A 224 41.44 40.02 34.57
CA GLY A 224 41.62 41.45 34.33
C GLY A 224 42.97 41.82 33.70
N LYS A 225 43.99 40.97 33.88
CA LYS A 225 45.28 41.05 33.19
C LYS A 225 45.29 40.34 31.83
N GLY A 226 44.12 40.01 31.28
CA GLY A 226 43.95 39.32 30.00
C GLY A 226 44.41 37.86 30.01
N ALA A 227 44.61 37.26 31.19
CA ALA A 227 45.02 35.87 31.36
C ALA A 227 46.16 35.44 30.41
N ARG A 228 47.24 36.23 30.26
CA ARG A 228 48.37 35.96 29.34
C ARG A 228 47.99 35.88 27.85
N GLY A 229 46.98 36.66 27.44
CA GLY A 229 46.51 36.73 26.05
C GLY A 229 45.38 35.74 25.72
N TYR A 230 44.97 34.89 26.66
CA TYR A 230 43.82 33.99 26.47
C TYR A 230 42.48 34.72 26.60
N LEU A 231 42.41 35.82 27.38
CA LEU A 231 41.23 36.67 27.52
C LEU A 231 41.56 38.12 27.15
N PRO A 232 40.57 38.95 26.76
CA PRO A 232 40.78 40.37 26.52
C PRO A 232 41.34 41.09 27.76
N ALA A 233 42.32 41.99 27.59
CA ALA A 233 42.84 42.81 28.68
C ALA A 233 42.05 44.11 28.86
N ARG A 234 42.01 44.64 30.09
CA ARG A 234 41.41 45.96 30.37
C ARG A 234 42.30 47.07 29.78
N VAL A 235 41.74 47.93 28.94
CA VAL A 235 42.44 49.13 28.44
C VAL A 235 42.26 50.27 29.44
N VAL A 236 43.36 50.77 30.00
CA VAL A 236 43.38 51.94 30.91
C VAL A 236 44.30 53.00 30.32
N GLY A 237 43.74 54.12 29.84
CA GLY A 237 44.51 55.25 29.31
C GLY A 237 44.98 55.11 27.85
N SER A 238 45.59 56.18 27.30
CA SER A 238 46.07 56.28 25.91
C SER A 238 47.32 55.45 25.58
N SER A 239 47.84 54.68 26.54
CA SER A 239 48.86 53.65 26.30
C SER A 239 48.18 52.38 25.78
N ARG A 240 48.26 52.17 24.46
CA ARG A 240 48.01 50.87 23.84
C ARG A 240 49.10 49.89 24.28
N ASP A 241 48.99 49.33 25.48
CA ASP A 241 49.60 48.03 25.74
C ASP A 241 48.96 47.06 24.76
N VAL A 242 49.72 46.66 23.73
CA VAL A 242 49.26 45.79 22.66
C VAL A 242 48.92 44.45 23.28
N TRP A 243 47.62 44.20 23.47
CA TRP A 243 47.13 42.87 23.80
C TRP A 243 47.48 41.92 22.65
N LEU A 244 48.48 41.07 22.87
CA LEU A 244 48.82 39.97 21.97
C LEU A 244 47.86 38.81 22.22
N ALA A 245 46.72 38.85 21.52
CA ALA A 245 45.74 37.78 21.49
C ALA A 245 46.41 36.42 21.22
N GLN A 246 46.12 35.41 22.05
CA GLN A 246 46.36 34.04 21.63
C GLN A 246 45.46 33.73 20.43
N LYS A 247 46.07 33.24 19.35
CA LYS A 247 45.34 32.96 18.11
C LYS A 247 44.36 31.80 18.31
N ILE A 248 43.09 32.02 17.99
CA ILE A 248 42.06 30.99 17.93
C ILE A 248 41.99 30.45 16.51
N SER A 249 42.19 29.14 16.37
CA SER A 249 41.98 28.40 15.12
C SER A 249 40.50 28.07 14.94
N LYS A 250 40.00 28.21 13.71
CA LYS A 250 38.65 27.82 13.28
C LYS A 250 38.77 26.66 12.29
N LEU A 251 38.61 25.43 12.76
CA LEU A 251 38.77 24.22 11.94
C LEU A 251 37.40 23.61 11.61
N PRO A 252 37.21 22.94 10.46
CA PRO A 252 36.03 22.09 10.25
C PRO A 252 35.89 21.06 11.37
N LEU A 253 34.69 20.92 11.94
CA LEU A 253 34.44 19.94 13.01
C LEU A 253 34.35 18.52 12.41
N GLY A 254 35.42 17.75 12.55
CA GLY A 254 35.43 16.29 12.31
C GLY A 254 35.11 15.47 13.57
N LEU A 255 34.72 14.20 13.38
CA LEU A 255 34.40 13.25 14.45
C LEU A 255 35.55 13.07 15.45
N ASP A 256 36.79 12.99 14.97
CA ASP A 256 37.99 12.76 15.79
C ASP A 256 38.25 13.86 16.83
N HIS A 257 37.60 15.03 16.69
CA HIS A 257 37.74 16.13 17.63
C HIS A 257 36.79 16.03 18.82
N ILE A 258 35.74 15.22 18.74
CA ILE A 258 34.74 15.10 19.80
C ILE A 258 35.23 14.01 20.77
N PRO A 259 35.40 14.32 22.08
CA PRO A 259 35.92 13.34 23.02
C PRO A 259 34.93 12.19 23.22
N ILE A 260 35.42 10.94 23.26
CA ILE A 260 34.61 9.75 23.54
C ILE A 260 34.81 9.32 25.00
N ARG A 261 33.72 9.08 25.73
CA ARG A 261 33.79 8.55 27.09
C ARG A 261 34.08 7.04 27.08
N HIS A 262 35.34 6.69 27.32
CA HIS A 262 35.83 5.29 27.28
C HIS A 262 35.07 4.30 28.17
N SER A 263 34.47 4.72 29.30
CA SER A 263 33.78 3.79 30.22
C SER A 263 32.39 3.32 29.76
N MET A 264 31.86 3.82 28.64
CA MET A 264 30.52 3.44 28.12
C MET A 264 30.56 2.58 26.85
N LYS A 265 31.74 2.15 26.40
CA LYS A 265 31.87 1.32 25.19
C LYS A 265 31.26 -0.09 25.34
N GLU A 266 31.07 -0.63 26.55
CA GLU A 266 30.83 -2.08 26.71
C GLU A 266 29.50 -2.58 27.33
N SER A 267 28.59 -1.78 27.91
CA SER A 267 27.60 -2.40 28.84
C SER A 267 26.11 -2.30 28.54
N PHE A 268 25.63 -1.68 27.46
CA PHE A 268 24.17 -1.55 27.27
C PHE A 268 23.71 -1.63 25.81
N ASP A 269 23.02 -2.71 25.46
CA ASP A 269 22.30 -2.87 24.19
C ASP A 269 20.79 -2.75 24.49
N PRO A 270 20.17 -1.58 24.22
CA PRO A 270 18.77 -1.34 24.54
C PRO A 270 17.82 -2.28 23.78
N GLY A 271 18.21 -2.71 22.57
CA GLY A 271 17.44 -3.65 21.77
C GLY A 271 17.42 -5.05 22.39
N LYS A 272 18.57 -5.56 22.85
CA LYS A 272 18.63 -6.85 23.55
C LYS A 272 17.88 -6.85 24.86
N ARG A 273 17.99 -5.78 25.66
CA ARG A 273 17.23 -5.65 26.92
C ARG A 273 15.73 -5.62 26.68
N PHE A 274 15.27 -4.96 25.61
CA PHE A 274 13.85 -4.95 25.25
C PHE A 274 13.33 -6.36 24.87
N LEU A 275 14.14 -7.14 24.16
CA LEU A 275 13.79 -8.49 23.72
C LEU A 275 13.83 -9.54 24.85
N ASP A 276 14.37 -9.20 26.03
CA ASP A 276 14.37 -10.08 27.19
C ASP A 276 12.93 -10.21 27.77
N PRO A 277 12.37 -11.43 27.85
CA PRO A 277 11.04 -11.66 28.41
C PRO A 277 10.91 -11.26 29.89
N GLY A 278 12.01 -11.14 30.64
CA GLY A 278 12.02 -10.80 32.06
C GLY A 278 11.84 -9.30 32.38
N GLU A 279 11.99 -8.41 31.39
CA GLU A 279 12.07 -6.95 31.59
C GLU A 279 10.76 -6.23 31.17
N THR A 280 9.61 -6.65 31.71
CA THR A 280 8.29 -6.10 31.31
C THR A 280 8.11 -4.60 31.61
N THR A 281 8.75 -4.09 32.66
CA THR A 281 8.73 -2.67 33.05
C THR A 281 9.51 -1.82 32.06
N TYR A 282 10.67 -2.29 31.59
CA TYR A 282 11.45 -1.62 30.55
C TYR A 282 10.71 -1.63 29.21
N GLN A 283 10.06 -2.74 28.84
CA GLN A 283 9.23 -2.80 27.63
C GLN A 283 8.10 -1.75 27.66
N ALA A 284 7.35 -1.64 28.76
CA ALA A 284 6.30 -0.64 28.91
C ALA A 284 6.84 0.79 28.76
N MET A 285 7.96 1.09 29.43
CA MET A 285 8.64 2.38 29.33
C MET A 285 9.09 2.72 27.90
N VAL A 286 9.59 1.73 27.15
CA VAL A 286 9.99 1.89 25.73
C VAL A 286 8.78 2.22 24.87
N TYR A 287 7.64 1.53 25.06
CA TYR A 287 6.41 1.81 24.32
C TYR A 287 5.91 3.24 24.56
N GLU A 288 5.86 3.68 25.81
CA GLU A 288 5.43 5.03 26.19
C GLU A 288 6.37 6.10 25.64
N SER A 289 7.68 5.92 25.82
CA SER A 289 8.68 6.88 25.36
C SER A 289 8.71 6.99 23.83
N LEU A 290 8.62 5.86 23.10
CA LEU A 290 8.54 5.89 21.64
C LEU A 290 7.24 6.55 21.14
N ALA A 291 6.11 6.36 21.83
CA ALA A 291 4.86 7.01 21.47
C ALA A 291 4.93 8.54 21.65
N GLU A 292 5.54 9.00 22.74
CA GLU A 292 5.80 10.43 22.99
C GLU A 292 6.70 11.01 21.89
N ILE A 293 7.83 10.35 21.61
CA ILE A 293 8.78 10.75 20.58
C ILE A 293 8.14 10.84 19.19
N ILE A 294 7.36 9.84 18.79
CA ILE A 294 6.65 9.82 17.49
C ILE A 294 5.62 10.95 17.42
N THR A 295 4.98 11.29 18.54
CA THR A 295 4.01 12.38 18.58
C THR A 295 4.66 13.74 18.42
N THR A 296 5.86 13.93 18.98
CA THR A 296 6.58 15.20 18.96
C THR A 296 7.44 15.39 17.71
N ASN A 297 8.26 14.41 17.34
CA ASN A 297 9.16 14.48 16.18
C ASN A 297 9.49 13.08 15.63
N VAL A 298 8.74 12.60 14.64
CA VAL A 298 8.96 11.29 14.00
C VAL A 298 10.35 11.16 13.37
N ALA A 299 10.91 12.27 12.86
CA ALA A 299 12.17 12.25 12.12
C ALA A 299 13.35 11.78 12.97
N CYS A 300 13.29 11.92 14.30
CA CYS A 300 14.37 11.52 15.19
C CYS A 300 14.65 10.02 15.17
N LEU A 301 13.69 9.17 14.77
CA LEU A 301 13.91 7.73 14.61
C LEU A 301 14.98 7.42 13.57
N THR A 302 15.16 8.30 12.58
CA THR A 302 16.10 8.08 11.47
C THR A 302 17.55 8.38 11.84
N TYR A 303 17.80 9.46 12.59
CA TYR A 303 19.16 9.89 12.94
C TYR A 303 19.58 9.50 14.36
N ASN A 304 18.63 9.16 15.26
CA ASN A 304 18.94 8.68 16.60
C ASN A 304 19.11 7.14 16.60
N PRO A 305 20.34 6.62 16.79
CA PRO A 305 20.61 5.18 16.71
C PRO A 305 19.90 4.38 17.80
N ILE A 306 19.74 4.94 19.00
CA ILE A 306 19.09 4.25 20.11
C ILE A 306 17.60 4.07 19.81
N PHE A 307 16.93 5.13 19.33
CA PHE A 307 15.52 5.04 19.00
C PHE A 307 15.30 4.14 17.78
N GLY A 308 16.16 4.20 16.77
CA GLY A 308 16.12 3.29 15.64
C GLY A 308 16.36 1.82 16.02
N GLN A 309 17.28 1.54 16.94
CA GLN A 309 17.51 0.18 17.46
C GLN A 309 16.31 -0.35 18.25
N LEU A 310 15.74 0.48 19.13
CA LEU A 310 14.54 0.14 19.89
C LEU A 310 13.33 -0.07 18.97
N TRP A 311 13.15 0.78 17.96
CA TRP A 311 12.09 0.63 16.96
C TRP A 311 12.20 -0.71 16.22
N ARG A 312 13.40 -1.06 15.75
CA ARG A 312 13.65 -2.36 15.11
C ARG A 312 13.40 -3.53 16.07
N ALA A 313 13.78 -3.40 17.34
CA ALA A 313 13.49 -4.41 18.36
C ALA A 313 11.98 -4.57 18.63
N VAL A 314 11.23 -3.46 18.71
CA VAL A 314 9.77 -3.46 18.82
C VAL A 314 9.14 -4.11 17.58
N CYS A 315 9.65 -3.82 16.38
CA CYS A 315 9.14 -4.39 15.14
C CYS A 315 9.29 -5.92 15.07
N ARG A 316 10.27 -6.51 15.77
CA ARG A 316 10.48 -7.97 15.86
C ARG A 316 9.44 -8.68 16.75
N VAL A 317 8.81 -7.98 17.69
CA VAL A 317 7.79 -8.54 18.58
C VAL A 317 6.40 -8.32 17.99
N ASN A 318 5.53 -9.33 18.03
CA ASN A 318 4.15 -9.19 17.54
C ASN A 318 3.19 -9.03 18.71
N ASN A 319 2.66 -7.81 18.93
CA ASN A 319 1.76 -7.49 20.03
C ASN A 319 0.82 -6.32 19.65
N GLU A 320 -0.33 -6.18 20.32
CA GLU A 320 -1.30 -5.09 20.09
C GLU A 320 -0.67 -3.70 20.28
N ARG A 321 0.26 -3.58 21.25
CA ARG A 321 1.01 -2.33 21.51
C ARG A 321 1.88 -1.90 20.32
N LYS A 322 2.42 -2.86 19.55
CA LYS A 322 3.13 -2.56 18.30
C LYS A 322 2.17 -2.01 17.24
N ALA A 323 1.00 -2.62 17.08
CA ALA A 323 0.01 -2.14 16.11
C ALA A 323 -0.39 -0.69 16.42
N ALA A 324 -0.59 -0.35 17.70
CA ALA A 324 -0.86 1.02 18.13
C ALA A 324 0.28 1.99 17.77
N LEU A 325 1.55 1.62 18.03
CA LEU A 325 2.71 2.45 17.67
C LEU A 325 2.87 2.62 16.14
N VAL A 326 2.69 1.56 15.36
CA VAL A 326 2.80 1.62 13.89
C VAL A 326 1.69 2.48 13.29
N ASN A 327 0.48 2.41 13.84
CA ASN A 327 -0.63 3.28 13.44
C ASN A 327 -0.35 4.74 13.79
N LEU A 328 0.18 5.01 15.00
CA LEU A 328 0.60 6.35 15.42
C LEU A 328 1.69 6.91 14.48
N PHE A 329 2.70 6.11 14.17
CA PHE A 329 3.76 6.47 13.23
C PHE A 329 3.19 6.81 11.85
N SER A 330 2.33 5.94 11.30
CA SER A 330 1.71 6.13 9.99
C SER A 330 0.85 7.40 9.94
N ALA A 331 0.10 7.68 11.02
CA ALA A 331 -0.71 8.89 11.14
C ALA A 331 0.15 10.16 11.14
N GLN A 332 1.28 10.15 11.85
CA GLN A 332 2.17 11.30 11.91
C GLN A 332 2.97 11.50 10.61
N VAL A 333 3.45 10.43 9.97
CA VAL A 333 4.04 10.50 8.60
C VAL A 333 3.02 11.03 7.59
N GLY A 334 1.73 10.74 7.79
CA GLY A 334 0.63 11.29 7.00
C GLY A 334 0.55 12.82 7.07
N ARG A 335 0.86 13.41 8.23
CA ARG A 335 0.79 14.86 8.50
C ARG A 335 2.02 15.66 8.01
N ILE A 336 3.09 14.99 7.60
CA ILE A 336 4.28 15.66 7.06
C ILE A 336 3.96 16.21 5.66
N GLU A 337 4.13 17.53 5.49
CA GLU A 337 3.91 18.25 4.23
C GLU A 337 5.07 18.05 3.24
N ASP A 338 6.30 17.88 3.74
CA ASP A 338 7.49 17.64 2.91
C ASP A 338 7.50 16.23 2.30
N VAL A 339 7.44 16.19 0.96
CA VAL A 339 7.38 14.95 0.17
C VAL A 339 8.67 14.14 0.25
N GLU A 340 9.84 14.78 0.25
CA GLU A 340 11.14 14.10 0.30
C GLU A 340 11.39 13.52 1.69
N GLN A 341 11.09 14.28 2.74
CA GLN A 341 11.16 13.78 4.11
C GLN A 341 10.21 12.59 4.33
N LYS A 342 9.00 12.67 3.79
CA LYS A 342 8.01 11.58 3.86
C LYS A 342 8.47 10.33 3.11
N LYS A 343 9.11 10.50 1.95
CA LYS A 343 9.68 9.39 1.17
C LYS A 343 10.87 8.74 1.89
N GLY A 344 11.78 9.55 2.44
CA GLY A 344 12.91 9.07 3.24
C GLY A 344 12.47 8.30 4.48
N LEU A 345 11.44 8.78 5.19
CA LEU A 345 10.88 8.07 6.36
C LEU A 345 10.22 6.74 5.99
N LYS A 346 9.54 6.67 4.85
CA LYS A 346 8.97 5.41 4.34
C LYS A 346 10.07 4.41 3.98
N LEU A 347 11.12 4.85 3.28
CA LEU A 347 12.25 4.01 2.92
C LEU A 347 12.97 3.47 4.16
N TRP A 348 13.23 4.34 5.15
CA TRP A 348 13.84 3.94 6.42
C TRP A 348 12.97 2.95 7.22
N LEU A 349 11.65 3.13 7.19
CA LEU A 349 10.72 2.18 7.80
C LEU A 349 10.85 0.82 7.13
N GLU A 350 10.91 0.79 5.79
CA GLU A 350 11.12 -0.45 5.06
C GLU A 350 12.45 -1.10 5.46
N GLU A 351 13.57 -0.37 5.46
CA GLU A 351 14.89 -0.86 5.90
C GLU A 351 14.89 -1.37 7.33
N SER A 352 14.05 -0.82 8.21
CA SER A 352 13.92 -1.28 9.60
C SER A 352 13.32 -2.69 9.73
N PHE A 353 12.68 -3.20 8.67
CA PHE A 353 12.22 -4.59 8.56
C PHE A 353 13.22 -5.50 7.82
N ASP A 354 14.41 -5.00 7.45
CA ASP A 354 15.44 -5.80 6.78
C ASP A 354 16.10 -6.80 7.76
N GLN A 355 15.94 -8.09 7.47
CA GLN A 355 16.51 -9.22 8.21
C GLN A 355 17.58 -9.97 7.40
N THR A 356 18.32 -9.28 6.51
CA THR A 356 19.31 -9.91 5.61
C THR A 356 20.34 -10.73 6.39
N GLU A 357 20.91 -10.20 7.47
CA GLU A 357 21.90 -10.94 8.28
C GLU A 357 21.36 -12.26 8.86
N GLU A 358 20.09 -12.30 9.25
CA GLU A 358 19.46 -13.50 9.81
C GLU A 358 19.23 -14.54 8.72
N ILE A 359 18.74 -14.08 7.56
CA ILE A 359 18.50 -14.93 6.38
C ILE A 359 19.82 -15.49 5.86
N ASP A 360 20.89 -14.70 5.80
CA ASP A 360 22.21 -15.15 5.37
C ASP A 360 22.77 -16.22 6.31
N LYS A 361 22.60 -16.06 7.62
CA LYS A 361 22.96 -17.10 8.60
C LYS A 361 22.18 -18.40 8.38
N MET A 362 20.88 -18.30 8.09
CA MET A 362 20.04 -19.47 7.77
C MET A 362 20.51 -20.16 6.49
N ILE A 363 20.85 -19.39 5.44
CA ILE A 363 21.33 -19.91 4.16
C ILE A 363 22.71 -20.55 4.30
N GLN A 364 23.64 -19.92 5.02
CA GLN A 364 24.98 -20.45 5.27
C GLN A 364 24.96 -21.76 6.09
N ALA A 365 24.01 -21.89 7.01
CA ALA A 365 23.82 -23.12 7.79
C ALA A 365 23.24 -24.28 6.97
N ALA A 366 22.65 -24.00 5.80
CA ALA A 366 22.02 -24.99 4.94
C ALA A 366 22.98 -25.52 3.87
N ALA A 367 22.85 -26.80 3.50
CA ALA A 367 23.64 -27.40 2.43
C ALA A 367 23.38 -26.71 1.07
N SER A 368 24.42 -26.60 0.24
CA SER A 368 24.46 -25.68 -0.90
C SER A 368 23.54 -26.01 -2.08
N ARG A 369 23.02 -27.24 -2.21
CA ARG A 369 22.12 -27.64 -3.32
C ARG A 369 21.16 -28.79 -2.93
N PRO A 370 19.96 -28.86 -3.53
CA PRO A 370 19.41 -27.97 -4.58
C PRO A 370 18.93 -26.62 -4.04
N ALA A 371 19.03 -25.56 -4.85
CA ALA A 371 18.62 -24.19 -4.49
C ALA A 371 17.72 -23.56 -5.57
N VAL A 372 16.91 -22.59 -5.16
CA VAL A 372 15.99 -21.83 -6.03
C VAL A 372 16.47 -20.39 -6.16
N TYR A 373 16.36 -19.83 -7.36
CA TYR A 373 16.69 -18.43 -7.63
C TYR A 373 15.65 -17.78 -8.57
N LEU A 374 15.64 -16.44 -8.58
CA LEU A 374 14.84 -15.63 -9.49
C LEU A 374 15.79 -14.97 -10.50
N ASP A 375 15.53 -15.19 -11.78
CA ASP A 375 16.35 -14.73 -12.89
C ASP A 375 15.93 -13.31 -13.36
N PHE A 376 16.79 -12.60 -14.10
CA PHE A 376 16.57 -11.21 -14.52
C PHE A 376 15.38 -11.03 -15.49
N ASP A 377 14.84 -12.13 -16.04
CA ASP A 377 13.73 -12.16 -16.98
C ASP A 377 12.34 -11.97 -16.35
N ALA A 378 12.25 -11.86 -15.01
CA ALA A 378 10.96 -11.76 -14.33
C ALA A 378 10.27 -10.40 -14.54
N ASP A 379 11.02 -9.30 -14.69
CA ASP A 379 10.51 -7.92 -14.79
C ASP A 379 9.32 -7.64 -13.84
N VAL A 380 9.48 -8.02 -12.57
CA VAL A 380 8.50 -7.75 -11.50
C VAL A 380 9.20 -6.97 -10.40
N ARG A 381 8.85 -5.70 -10.26
CA ARG A 381 9.24 -4.87 -9.11
C ARG A 381 8.10 -4.90 -8.09
N LEU A 382 8.40 -5.38 -6.89
CA LEU A 382 7.50 -5.34 -5.73
C LEU A 382 8.20 -4.62 -4.59
N THR A 383 7.42 -3.91 -3.79
CA THR A 383 7.88 -3.34 -2.52
C THR A 383 7.79 -4.37 -1.39
N ARG A 384 8.55 -4.17 -0.30
CA ARG A 384 8.45 -5.01 0.90
C ARG A 384 7.04 -4.99 1.48
N THR A 385 6.39 -3.83 1.44
CA THR A 385 5.01 -3.63 1.91
C THR A 385 4.02 -4.48 1.12
N GLU A 386 4.09 -4.47 -0.22
CA GLU A 386 3.23 -5.31 -1.07
C GLU A 386 3.47 -6.82 -0.84
N LEU A 387 4.72 -7.22 -0.59
CA LEU A 387 5.05 -8.61 -0.26
C LEU A 387 4.45 -9.05 1.08
N LEU A 388 4.47 -8.18 2.09
CA LEU A 388 3.88 -8.46 3.40
C LEU A 388 2.35 -8.35 3.36
N GLU A 389 1.77 -7.53 2.48
CA GLU A 389 0.32 -7.40 2.34
C GLU A 389 -0.39 -8.72 2.00
N VAL A 390 0.32 -9.66 1.36
CA VAL A 390 -0.12 -11.05 1.13
C VAL A 390 -0.59 -11.71 2.42
N SER A 391 0.08 -11.39 3.53
CA SER A 391 -0.26 -11.89 4.86
C SER A 391 -1.48 -11.22 5.47
N HIS A 392 -2.15 -10.31 4.76
CA HIS A 392 -3.30 -9.57 5.25
C HIS A 392 -4.49 -9.65 4.29
N SER A 393 -4.33 -9.26 3.01
CA SER A 393 -5.48 -9.02 2.12
C SER A 393 -5.86 -10.19 1.20
N CYS A 394 -4.93 -11.09 0.85
CA CYS A 394 -5.14 -12.13 -0.18
C CYS A 394 -5.75 -11.58 -1.50
N TYR A 395 -5.52 -10.31 -1.80
CA TYR A 395 -6.14 -9.60 -2.90
C TYR A 395 -5.63 -10.10 -4.27
N PRO A 396 -6.48 -10.29 -5.31
CA PRO A 396 -6.08 -10.84 -6.61
C PRO A 396 -4.94 -10.10 -7.29
N GLY A 397 -4.94 -8.77 -7.19
CA GLY A 397 -3.90 -7.95 -7.83
C GLY A 397 -2.50 -8.28 -7.29
N VAL A 398 -2.38 -8.45 -5.97
CA VAL A 398 -1.12 -8.83 -5.32
C VAL A 398 -0.79 -10.30 -5.63
N LEU A 399 -1.77 -11.20 -5.53
CA LEU A 399 -1.60 -12.62 -5.84
C LEU A 399 -1.18 -12.86 -7.30
N LYS A 400 -1.70 -12.08 -8.27
CA LYS A 400 -1.29 -12.12 -9.69
C LYS A 400 0.20 -11.81 -9.84
N ARG A 401 0.68 -10.76 -9.18
CA ARG A 401 2.11 -10.36 -9.24
C ARG A 401 3.01 -11.43 -8.65
N ILE A 402 2.59 -12.05 -7.54
CA ILE A 402 3.35 -13.15 -6.92
C ILE A 402 3.28 -14.40 -7.79
N GLY A 403 2.10 -14.75 -8.31
CA GLY A 403 1.93 -15.85 -9.25
C GLY A 403 2.88 -15.71 -10.44
N LYS A 404 3.02 -14.50 -11.00
CA LYS A 404 4.02 -14.20 -12.04
C LYS A 404 5.44 -14.52 -11.55
N ILE A 405 5.85 -14.10 -10.37
CA ILE A 405 7.17 -14.42 -9.81
C ILE A 405 7.38 -15.93 -9.70
N PHE A 406 6.39 -16.69 -9.21
CA PHE A 406 6.46 -18.15 -9.12
C PHE A 406 6.62 -18.81 -10.49
N THR A 407 6.01 -18.24 -11.54
CA THR A 407 6.25 -18.67 -12.92
C THR A 407 7.63 -18.30 -13.48
N HIS A 408 8.44 -17.51 -12.78
CA HIS A 408 9.83 -17.21 -13.16
C HIS A 408 10.88 -17.90 -12.27
N LEU A 409 10.49 -18.58 -11.18
CA LEU A 409 11.43 -19.32 -10.32
C LEU A 409 12.10 -20.48 -11.07
N LYS A 410 13.42 -20.63 -10.86
CA LYS A 410 14.27 -21.65 -11.47
C LYS A 410 15.07 -22.40 -10.41
N LEU A 411 15.38 -23.67 -10.68
CA LEU A 411 16.33 -24.45 -9.90
C LEU A 411 17.75 -24.17 -10.39
N VAL A 412 18.70 -24.08 -9.46
CA VAL A 412 20.13 -24.02 -9.78
C VAL A 412 20.54 -25.38 -10.35
N GLU A 413 20.98 -25.38 -11.62
CA GLU A 413 21.43 -26.60 -12.30
C GLU A 413 22.78 -27.07 -11.73
N PRO A 414 23.05 -28.40 -11.73
CA PRO A 414 24.33 -28.93 -11.29
C PRO A 414 25.48 -28.34 -12.13
N GLY A 415 26.47 -27.73 -11.47
CA GLY A 415 27.64 -27.14 -12.13
C GLY A 415 27.53 -25.66 -12.52
N VAL A 416 26.35 -25.03 -12.38
CA VAL A 416 26.18 -23.60 -12.66
C VAL A 416 26.53 -22.75 -11.43
N THR A 417 27.59 -21.95 -11.53
CA THR A 417 27.89 -20.91 -10.53
C THR A 417 27.04 -19.69 -10.83
N LEU A 418 26.14 -19.35 -9.89
CA LEU A 418 25.41 -18.09 -9.93
C LEU A 418 26.39 -16.92 -9.81
N GLY A 419 26.04 -15.77 -10.39
CA GLY A 419 26.84 -14.56 -10.24
C GLY A 419 26.98 -14.13 -8.78
N PRO A 420 28.02 -13.35 -8.40
CA PRO A 420 28.27 -12.95 -7.01
C PRO A 420 27.09 -12.20 -6.35
N ASN A 421 26.22 -11.56 -7.14
CA ASN A 421 25.07 -10.78 -6.64
C ASN A 421 23.72 -11.50 -6.89
N GLU A 422 23.71 -12.72 -7.43
CA GLU A 422 22.49 -13.52 -7.63
C GLU A 422 22.12 -14.29 -6.36
N ARG A 423 21.02 -13.88 -5.73
CA ARG A 423 20.50 -14.50 -4.49
C ARG A 423 19.83 -15.85 -4.77
N PHE A 424 20.01 -16.80 -3.87
CA PHE A 424 19.37 -18.12 -3.92
C PHE A 424 18.85 -18.55 -2.54
N VAL A 425 17.84 -19.42 -2.54
CA VAL A 425 17.29 -20.05 -1.33
C VAL A 425 17.49 -21.56 -1.43
N PRO A 426 18.26 -22.20 -0.53
CA PRO A 426 18.43 -23.65 -0.48
C PRO A 426 17.11 -24.38 -0.15
N LEU A 427 16.81 -25.44 -0.89
CA LEU A 427 15.65 -26.31 -0.60
C LEU A 427 15.91 -27.30 0.54
N SER A 428 17.14 -27.36 1.05
CA SER A 428 17.51 -28.15 2.23
C SER A 428 17.11 -27.50 3.55
N LEU A 429 16.63 -26.24 3.53
CA LEU A 429 16.07 -25.58 4.70
C LEU A 429 14.83 -26.33 5.22
N SER A 430 14.43 -26.04 6.45
CA SER A 430 13.15 -26.55 6.96
C SER A 430 12.01 -26.13 6.04
N VAL A 431 10.98 -26.96 5.90
CA VAL A 431 9.86 -26.68 4.98
C VAL A 431 9.23 -25.31 5.24
N SER A 432 9.12 -24.92 6.51
CA SER A 432 8.65 -23.58 6.88
C SER A 432 9.61 -22.49 6.43
N ASP A 433 10.91 -22.66 6.66
CA ASP A 433 11.91 -21.63 6.38
C ASP A 433 12.16 -21.42 4.89
N VAL A 434 12.00 -22.45 4.05
CA VAL A 434 12.00 -22.28 2.58
C VAL A 434 10.96 -21.23 2.19
N PHE A 435 9.68 -21.41 2.55
CA PHE A 435 8.62 -20.47 2.18
C PHE A 435 8.73 -19.12 2.90
N ARG A 436 9.35 -19.08 4.08
CA ARG A 436 9.58 -17.83 4.81
C ARG A 436 10.65 -16.96 4.16
N THR A 437 11.67 -17.58 3.57
CA THR A 437 12.82 -16.89 2.96
C THR A 437 12.65 -16.62 1.46
N LEU A 438 11.71 -17.27 0.76
CA LEU A 438 11.41 -16.96 -0.65
C LEU A 438 11.26 -15.46 -1.00
N PRO A 439 10.59 -14.58 -0.21
CA PRO A 439 10.50 -13.15 -0.54
C PRO A 439 11.87 -12.44 -0.57
N HIS A 440 12.90 -12.97 0.10
CA HIS A 440 14.28 -12.48 0.02
C HIS A 440 14.83 -12.52 -1.41
N LEU A 441 14.34 -13.43 -2.25
CA LEU A 441 14.69 -13.48 -3.67
C LEU A 441 14.16 -12.27 -4.46
N ILE A 442 13.17 -11.55 -3.94
CA ILE A 442 12.54 -10.41 -4.61
C ILE A 442 13.07 -9.12 -3.98
N VAL A 443 12.80 -8.92 -2.69
CA VAL A 443 13.27 -7.78 -1.91
C VAL A 443 14.17 -8.32 -0.79
N PRO A 444 15.46 -7.91 -0.75
CA PRO A 444 16.42 -8.38 0.24
C PRO A 444 15.90 -8.21 1.67
N GLY A 445 16.33 -9.05 2.59
CA GLY A 445 15.96 -8.93 4.00
C GLY A 445 14.52 -9.23 4.36
N THR A 446 13.66 -9.58 3.39
CA THR A 446 12.24 -9.81 3.68
C THR A 446 12.05 -11.24 4.19
N LEU A 447 11.51 -11.38 5.40
CA LEU A 447 11.16 -12.67 6.00
C LEU A 447 9.66 -12.76 6.24
N TYR A 448 9.02 -13.80 5.74
CA TYR A 448 7.59 -13.99 5.91
C TYR A 448 7.23 -14.54 7.30
N PRO A 449 6.10 -14.08 7.88
CA PRO A 449 5.47 -14.77 8.99
C PRO A 449 4.89 -16.13 8.54
N HIS A 450 4.67 -17.04 9.49
CA HIS A 450 4.18 -18.39 9.19
C HIS A 450 2.88 -18.43 8.36
N ARG A 451 1.95 -17.51 8.61
CA ARG A 451 0.72 -17.37 7.81
C ARG A 451 1.01 -17.03 6.35
N ALA A 452 1.89 -16.05 6.11
CA ALA A 452 2.28 -15.64 4.75
C ALA A 452 2.99 -16.76 3.99
N ALA A 453 3.86 -17.51 4.68
CA ALA A 453 4.51 -18.69 4.14
C ALA A 453 3.49 -19.75 3.70
N ALA A 454 2.45 -20.01 4.51
CA ALA A 454 1.37 -20.94 4.16
C ALA A 454 0.54 -20.46 2.94
N LEU A 455 0.15 -19.19 2.90
CA LEU A 455 -0.59 -18.61 1.76
C LEU A 455 0.24 -18.67 0.47
N THR A 456 1.54 -18.38 0.57
CA THR A 456 2.48 -18.46 -0.54
C THR A 456 2.70 -19.90 -1.00
N ALA A 457 2.69 -20.87 -0.09
CA ALA A 457 2.70 -22.29 -0.44
C ALA A 457 1.44 -22.72 -1.21
N ILE A 458 0.27 -22.16 -0.88
CA ILE A 458 -0.96 -22.37 -1.66
C ILE A 458 -0.79 -21.80 -3.07
N VAL A 459 -0.27 -20.57 -3.20
CA VAL A 459 0.04 -19.97 -4.50
C VAL A 459 1.01 -20.85 -5.30
N ALA A 460 2.03 -21.43 -4.68
CA ALA A 460 2.96 -22.35 -5.33
C ALA A 460 2.28 -23.62 -5.87
N LEU A 461 1.28 -24.16 -5.15
CA LEU A 461 0.49 -25.30 -5.61
C LEU A 461 -0.45 -24.94 -6.76
N VAL A 462 -1.13 -23.79 -6.67
CA VAL A 462 -2.04 -23.32 -7.72
C VAL A 462 -1.29 -23.00 -9.01
N THR A 463 -0.15 -22.31 -8.90
CA THR A 463 0.77 -22.04 -10.02
C THR A 463 1.53 -23.27 -10.51
N GLY A 464 1.44 -24.39 -9.79
CA GLY A 464 1.96 -25.68 -10.22
C GLY A 464 3.48 -25.73 -10.35
N VAL A 465 4.22 -25.10 -9.43
CA VAL A 465 5.69 -25.13 -9.42
C VAL A 465 6.18 -26.52 -8.98
N PRO A 466 6.78 -27.34 -9.88
CA PRO A 466 6.99 -28.77 -9.60
C PRO A 466 7.91 -29.03 -8.39
N PHE A 467 9.00 -28.27 -8.28
CA PHE A 467 10.01 -28.46 -7.25
C PHE A 467 9.64 -27.89 -5.87
N LEU A 468 8.57 -27.10 -5.77
CA LEU A 468 8.02 -26.63 -4.50
C LEU A 468 6.76 -27.40 -4.08
N ALA A 469 6.22 -28.26 -4.93
CA ALA A 469 4.92 -28.88 -4.72
C ALA A 469 4.87 -29.76 -3.46
N ASP A 470 5.87 -30.62 -3.25
CA ASP A 470 5.87 -31.54 -2.11
C ASP A 470 6.22 -30.85 -0.79
N LEU A 471 7.09 -29.83 -0.84
CA LEU A 471 7.34 -28.93 0.29
C LEU A 471 6.06 -28.18 0.68
N ALA A 472 5.34 -27.62 -0.30
CA ALA A 472 4.09 -26.90 -0.05
C ALA A 472 3.02 -27.81 0.59
N LYS A 473 2.84 -29.04 0.09
CA LYS A 473 1.92 -30.02 0.69
C LYS A 473 2.29 -30.34 2.14
N SER A 474 3.59 -30.53 2.41
CA SER A 474 4.11 -30.84 3.74
C SER A 474 3.87 -29.69 4.73
N LEU A 475 4.08 -28.45 4.31
CA LEU A 475 3.79 -27.27 5.13
C LEU A 475 2.29 -27.16 5.44
N LEU A 476 1.45 -27.29 4.41
CA LEU A 476 0.01 -27.07 4.51
C LEU A 476 -0.73 -28.16 5.29
N ALA A 477 -0.16 -29.36 5.40
CA ALA A 477 -0.67 -30.42 6.25
C ALA A 477 -0.84 -29.97 7.72
N ALA A 478 0.06 -29.10 8.23
CA ALA A 478 -0.01 -28.58 9.60
C ALA A 478 -1.11 -27.52 9.82
N PHE A 479 -1.59 -26.89 8.73
CA PHE A 479 -2.61 -25.84 8.74
C PHE A 479 -4.02 -26.37 8.43
N LYS A 480 -4.12 -27.55 7.81
CA LYS A 480 -5.40 -28.19 7.51
C LYS A 480 -6.23 -28.36 8.79
N GLY A 481 -7.47 -27.84 8.79
CA GLY A 481 -8.36 -27.85 9.96
C GLY A 481 -8.24 -26.62 10.89
N LYS A 482 -7.26 -25.74 10.68
CA LYS A 482 -7.00 -24.55 11.52
C LYS A 482 -7.33 -23.22 10.82
N TRP A 483 -7.86 -23.25 9.59
CA TRP A 483 -8.06 -22.01 8.82
C TRP A 483 -9.22 -21.17 9.36
N LEU A 484 -10.25 -21.81 9.94
CA LEU A 484 -11.44 -21.13 10.50
C LEU A 484 -11.26 -20.70 11.96
N ASP A 485 -10.06 -20.24 12.33
CA ASP A 485 -9.76 -19.68 13.66
C ASP A 485 -10.23 -18.22 13.73
N LEU A 486 -10.95 -17.86 14.80
CA LEU A 486 -11.45 -16.49 15.04
C LEU A 486 -10.35 -15.55 15.52
N GLU A 487 -9.24 -16.07 16.07
CA GLU A 487 -8.07 -15.28 16.46
C GLU A 487 -7.32 -14.71 15.25
N VAL A 488 -7.62 -15.20 14.03
CA VAL A 488 -7.02 -14.71 12.77
C VAL A 488 -8.14 -14.21 11.83
N PRO A 489 -8.63 -12.98 12.02
CA PRO A 489 -9.74 -12.42 11.24
C PRO A 489 -9.54 -12.45 9.73
N GLU A 490 -8.29 -12.34 9.28
CA GLU A 490 -7.91 -12.31 7.86
C GLU A 490 -8.22 -13.63 7.14
N ASN A 491 -8.32 -14.75 7.87
CA ASN A 491 -8.73 -16.04 7.31
C ASN A 491 -10.23 -16.11 7.02
N ILE A 492 -11.02 -15.19 7.58
CA ILE A 492 -12.48 -15.11 7.46
C ILE A 492 -12.81 -13.91 6.57
N SER A 493 -12.21 -13.91 5.38
CA SER A 493 -12.40 -12.91 4.34
C SER A 493 -12.73 -13.59 3.01
N PHE A 494 -13.44 -12.87 2.14
CA PHE A 494 -13.81 -13.39 0.82
C PHE A 494 -12.59 -13.69 -0.05
N ASP A 495 -11.59 -12.81 -0.02
CA ASP A 495 -10.37 -12.95 -0.81
C ASP A 495 -9.54 -14.17 -0.37
N CYS A 496 -9.45 -14.42 0.94
CA CYS A 496 -8.81 -15.62 1.49
C CYS A 496 -9.61 -16.89 1.13
N ALA A 497 -10.95 -16.85 1.24
CA ALA A 497 -11.81 -17.96 0.84
C ALA A 497 -11.60 -18.35 -0.63
N ARG A 498 -11.51 -17.36 -1.53
CA ARG A 498 -11.25 -17.59 -2.96
C ARG A 498 -9.90 -18.28 -3.19
N LEU A 499 -8.83 -17.79 -2.55
CA LEU A 499 -7.50 -18.42 -2.67
C LEU A 499 -7.50 -19.84 -2.12
N LEU A 500 -8.08 -20.08 -0.93
CA LEU A 500 -8.12 -21.40 -0.31
C LEU A 500 -8.92 -22.42 -1.14
N LEU A 501 -10.03 -21.98 -1.76
CA LEU A 501 -10.85 -22.82 -2.64
C LEU A 501 -10.17 -23.12 -3.99
N SER A 502 -9.23 -22.29 -4.43
CA SER A 502 -8.47 -22.53 -5.67
C SER A 502 -7.41 -23.63 -5.54
N ALA A 503 -7.06 -24.03 -4.31
CA ALA A 503 -6.06 -25.04 -4.05
C ALA A 503 -6.55 -26.47 -4.41
N PRO A 504 -5.64 -27.43 -4.69
CA PRO A 504 -6.03 -28.79 -5.03
C PRO A 504 -6.87 -29.47 -3.94
N GLU A 505 -7.88 -30.23 -4.36
CA GLU A 505 -8.83 -30.86 -3.45
C GLU A 505 -8.15 -31.83 -2.47
N GLY A 506 -8.57 -31.78 -1.20
CA GLY A 506 -8.13 -32.70 -0.15
C GLY A 506 -6.76 -32.40 0.47
N ILE A 507 -6.00 -31.46 -0.08
CA ILE A 507 -4.66 -31.09 0.42
C ILE A 507 -4.76 -30.01 1.51
N VAL A 508 -5.39 -28.87 1.20
CA VAL A 508 -5.34 -27.66 2.04
C VAL A 508 -6.48 -27.59 3.06
N LEU A 509 -7.68 -27.96 2.64
CA LEU A 509 -8.91 -27.81 3.42
C LEU A 509 -9.49 -29.16 3.82
N THR A 510 -10.12 -29.21 4.99
CA THR A 510 -11.04 -30.29 5.36
C THR A 510 -12.36 -30.17 4.59
N ARG A 511 -13.15 -31.26 4.52
CA ARG A 511 -14.50 -31.23 3.90
C ARG A 511 -15.42 -30.19 4.56
N GLN A 512 -15.28 -29.99 5.86
CA GLN A 512 -16.09 -29.01 6.60
C GLN A 512 -15.65 -27.57 6.28
N GLU A 513 -14.35 -27.28 6.30
CA GLU A 513 -13.84 -25.95 5.95
C GLU A 513 -14.19 -25.57 4.51
N LYS A 514 -14.01 -26.51 3.57
CA LYS A 514 -14.37 -26.29 2.15
C LYS A 514 -15.83 -25.84 2.01
N ARG A 515 -16.77 -26.52 2.68
CA ARG A 515 -18.19 -26.15 2.65
C ARG A 515 -18.45 -24.75 3.20
N VAL A 516 -17.79 -24.38 4.31
CA VAL A 516 -17.94 -23.04 4.90
C VAL A 516 -17.41 -21.97 3.94
N TYR A 517 -16.25 -22.19 3.31
CA TYR A 517 -15.70 -21.25 2.34
C TYR A 517 -16.53 -21.16 1.05
N GLU A 518 -17.07 -22.27 0.55
CA GLU A 518 -18.02 -22.28 -0.58
C GLU A 518 -19.26 -21.45 -0.27
N MET A 519 -19.83 -21.60 0.93
CA MET A 519 -20.99 -20.82 1.36
C MET A 519 -20.65 -19.34 1.58
N MET A 520 -19.45 -19.02 2.06
CA MET A 520 -18.97 -17.64 2.18
C MET A 520 -18.84 -16.97 0.80
N ARG A 521 -18.32 -17.70 -0.19
CA ARG A 521 -18.22 -17.22 -1.58
C ARG A 521 -19.61 -16.99 -2.17
N ARG A 522 -20.52 -17.95 -2.00
CA ARG A 522 -21.92 -17.89 -2.42
C ARG A 522 -22.64 -16.67 -1.83
N TYR A 523 -22.49 -16.45 -0.53
CA TYR A 523 -23.05 -15.27 0.16
C TYR A 523 -22.60 -13.96 -0.48
N ARG A 524 -21.30 -13.80 -0.72
CA ARG A 524 -20.75 -12.56 -1.28
C ARG A 524 -21.23 -12.30 -2.71
N LEU A 525 -21.37 -13.35 -3.51
CA LEU A 525 -21.91 -13.25 -4.87
C LEU A 525 -23.38 -12.78 -4.86
N ILE A 526 -24.19 -13.32 -3.96
CA ILE A 526 -25.59 -12.88 -3.81
C ILE A 526 -25.66 -11.45 -3.25
N GLU A 527 -24.83 -11.11 -2.27
CA GLU A 527 -24.74 -9.77 -1.69
C GLU A 527 -24.43 -8.71 -2.77
N ALA A 528 -23.44 -8.97 -3.63
CA ALA A 528 -23.06 -8.09 -4.71
C ALA A 528 -24.17 -7.91 -5.78
N ASN A 529 -25.10 -8.87 -5.87
CA ASN A 529 -26.17 -8.89 -6.86
C ASN A 529 -27.57 -8.64 -6.26
N LEU A 530 -27.68 -8.10 -5.04
CA LEU A 530 -28.97 -7.87 -4.37
C LEU A 530 -29.90 -6.92 -5.14
N ASP A 531 -29.31 -5.94 -5.82
CA ASP A 531 -30.03 -4.92 -6.59
C ASP A 531 -30.18 -5.28 -8.06
N ALA A 532 -29.70 -6.47 -8.47
CA ALA A 532 -29.84 -6.93 -9.84
C ALA A 532 -31.32 -7.23 -10.18
N PRO A 533 -31.81 -6.88 -11.38
CA PRO A 533 -33.22 -6.99 -11.73
C PRO A 533 -33.65 -8.45 -11.92
N VAL A 534 -34.78 -8.87 -11.37
CA VAL A 534 -35.32 -10.23 -11.46
C VAL A 534 -36.75 -10.17 -11.97
N GLN A 535 -37.10 -11.08 -12.87
CA GLN A 535 -38.44 -11.15 -13.46
C GLN A 535 -39.38 -11.94 -12.55
N VAL A 536 -40.37 -11.26 -12.00
CA VAL A 536 -41.34 -11.81 -11.06
C VAL A 536 -42.74 -11.74 -11.68
N LYS A 537 -43.45 -12.86 -11.67
CA LYS A 537 -44.85 -12.93 -12.10
C LYS A 537 -45.76 -12.70 -10.90
N VAL A 538 -46.37 -11.52 -10.86
CA VAL A 538 -47.32 -11.11 -9.82
C VAL A 538 -48.66 -10.73 -10.43
N PRO A 539 -49.75 -10.81 -9.65
CA PRO A 539 -51.04 -10.32 -10.08
C PRO A 539 -50.99 -8.82 -10.38
N TRP A 540 -51.58 -8.43 -11.50
CA TRP A 540 -51.61 -7.05 -11.95
C TRP A 540 -52.23 -6.12 -10.88
N ALA A 541 -51.68 -4.91 -10.73
CA ALA A 541 -52.16 -3.88 -9.81
C ALA A 541 -52.69 -2.69 -10.61
N PRO A 542 -54.02 -2.45 -10.65
CA PRO A 542 -54.61 -1.39 -11.45
C PRO A 542 -54.23 0.01 -10.97
N ALA A 543 -53.76 0.83 -11.89
CA ALA A 543 -53.41 2.24 -11.68
C ALA A 543 -54.06 3.11 -12.76
N LYS A 544 -55.37 3.37 -12.61
CA LYS A 544 -56.22 4.03 -13.62
C LYS A 544 -56.19 3.27 -14.96
N THR A 545 -56.31 1.96 -14.89
CA THR A 545 -56.14 1.05 -16.03
C THR A 545 -57.49 0.76 -16.69
N ARG A 546 -57.54 0.73 -18.02
CA ARG A 546 -58.73 0.43 -18.84
C ARG A 546 -58.49 -0.84 -19.68
N GLY A 547 -59.52 -1.36 -20.36
CA GLY A 547 -59.41 -2.53 -21.25
C GLY A 547 -59.47 -3.93 -20.60
N CYS A 548 -59.51 -4.05 -19.26
CA CYS A 548 -59.50 -5.36 -18.58
C CYS A 548 -60.89 -6.03 -18.45
N GLY A 549 -61.94 -5.42 -19.00
CA GLY A 549 -63.32 -5.89 -18.86
C GLY A 549 -64.00 -5.48 -17.54
N ASP A 550 -65.33 -5.60 -17.48
CA ASP A 550 -66.14 -5.22 -16.31
C ASP A 550 -67.47 -5.99 -16.27
N MET A 551 -67.98 -6.22 -15.06
CA MET A 551 -69.32 -6.77 -14.84
C MET A 551 -70.26 -5.61 -14.55
N LYS A 552 -71.12 -5.23 -15.50
CA LYS A 552 -72.05 -4.11 -15.35
C LYS A 552 -73.48 -4.58 -15.09
N VAL A 553 -74.15 -3.94 -14.13
CA VAL A 553 -75.57 -4.16 -13.81
C VAL A 553 -76.33 -2.84 -13.98
N ARG A 554 -77.60 -2.92 -14.42
CA ARG A 554 -78.45 -1.73 -14.58
C ARG A 554 -78.97 -1.26 -13.22
N CYS A 555 -78.71 -0.01 -12.88
CA CYS A 555 -79.25 0.60 -11.67
C CYS A 555 -80.75 0.91 -11.81
N LYS A 556 -81.58 0.58 -10.81
CA LYS A 556 -83.04 0.84 -10.81
C LYS A 556 -83.42 2.32 -10.70
N MET A 557 -82.58 3.15 -10.07
CA MET A 557 -82.87 4.58 -9.87
C MET A 557 -82.46 5.46 -11.06
N CYS A 558 -81.17 5.45 -11.44
CA CYS A 558 -80.68 6.26 -12.56
C CYS A 558 -80.76 5.56 -13.93
N SER A 559 -81.19 4.30 -14.00
CA SER A 559 -81.27 3.48 -15.22
C SER A 559 -79.97 3.28 -16.01
N LYS A 560 -78.83 3.79 -15.51
CA LYS A 560 -77.51 3.63 -16.14
C LYS A 560 -76.89 2.27 -15.76
N PHE A 561 -76.11 1.69 -16.67
CA PHE A 561 -75.27 0.53 -16.38
C PHE A 561 -74.06 0.97 -15.54
N ARG A 562 -73.78 0.24 -14.46
CA ARG A 562 -72.71 0.54 -13.50
C ARG A 562 -71.96 -0.74 -13.16
N SER A 563 -70.66 -0.62 -12.89
CA SER A 563 -69.86 -1.77 -12.44
C SER A 563 -70.45 -2.35 -11.15
N VAL A 564 -70.47 -3.68 -11.03
CA VAL A 564 -70.83 -4.39 -9.79
C VAL A 564 -70.00 -3.91 -8.61
N THR A 565 -68.74 -3.50 -8.85
CA THR A 565 -67.81 -3.03 -7.83
C THR A 565 -68.24 -1.73 -7.14
N ILE A 566 -69.16 -0.96 -7.74
CA ILE A 566 -69.71 0.30 -7.22
C ILE A 566 -71.22 0.22 -6.91
N MET A 567 -71.79 -0.99 -6.92
CA MET A 567 -73.17 -1.20 -6.51
C MET A 567 -73.29 -1.13 -4.99
N CYS A 568 -74.44 -0.65 -4.50
CA CYS A 568 -74.71 -0.59 -3.07
C CYS A 568 -74.82 -2.02 -2.49
N HIS A 569 -74.27 -2.21 -1.28
CA HIS A 569 -74.38 -3.48 -0.56
C HIS A 569 -75.75 -3.69 0.08
N ASP A 570 -76.41 -2.62 0.55
CA ASP A 570 -77.67 -2.69 1.28
C ASP A 570 -78.91 -2.65 0.37
N ARG A 571 -78.78 -2.04 -0.83
CA ARG A 571 -79.90 -1.83 -1.76
C ARG A 571 -79.67 -2.58 -3.06
N ASN A 572 -80.50 -3.59 -3.30
CA ASN A 572 -80.38 -4.43 -4.47
C ASN A 572 -80.67 -3.65 -5.78
N ASN A 573 -79.79 -3.80 -6.76
CA ASN A 573 -79.78 -3.10 -8.04
C ASN A 573 -79.78 -1.56 -7.94
N VAL A 574 -79.20 -0.96 -6.89
CA VAL A 574 -78.99 0.49 -6.78
C VAL A 574 -77.50 0.79 -6.71
N CYS A 575 -77.00 1.75 -7.51
CA CYS A 575 -75.57 2.10 -7.49
C CYS A 575 -75.21 3.01 -6.31
N GLY A 576 -73.94 2.99 -5.89
CA GLY A 576 -73.44 3.78 -4.77
C GLY A 576 -73.68 5.28 -4.91
N HIS A 577 -73.62 5.82 -6.13
CA HIS A 577 -73.95 7.24 -6.39
C HIS A 577 -75.39 7.61 -6.04
N CYS A 578 -76.38 6.74 -6.32
CA CYS A 578 -77.79 6.99 -6.00
C CYS A 578 -78.11 6.72 -4.52
N SER A 579 -77.28 5.93 -3.84
CA SER A 579 -77.51 5.56 -2.44
C SER A 579 -76.80 6.50 -1.46
N PHE A 580 -75.68 7.11 -1.86
CA PHE A 580 -74.79 7.88 -0.97
C PHE A 580 -74.32 9.22 -1.57
N GLY A 581 -74.77 9.61 -2.76
CA GLY A 581 -74.44 10.90 -3.38
C GLY A 581 -75.56 11.92 -3.17
N ASP A 582 -75.18 13.20 -3.03
CA ASP A 582 -76.11 14.33 -3.13
C ASP A 582 -76.49 14.50 -4.61
N GLY A 583 -77.78 14.49 -4.92
CA GLY A 583 -78.37 14.19 -6.24
C GLY A 583 -78.04 15.09 -7.44
N ASP A 584 -76.96 15.88 -7.43
CA ASP A 584 -76.70 16.99 -8.37
C ASP A 584 -75.42 16.90 -9.22
N SER A 585 -74.75 15.75 -9.33
CA SER A 585 -73.67 15.59 -10.33
C SER A 585 -73.82 14.34 -11.17
N TYR A 586 -74.75 14.37 -12.10
CA TYR A 586 -74.78 13.43 -13.21
C TYR A 586 -73.64 13.77 -14.18
N LEU A 587 -72.44 13.32 -13.87
CA LEU A 587 -71.37 13.23 -14.87
C LEU A 587 -71.93 12.53 -16.11
N GLU A 588 -71.73 13.14 -17.28
CA GLU A 588 -72.02 12.51 -18.56
C GLU A 588 -71.36 11.14 -18.56
N TYR A 589 -72.18 10.12 -18.68
CA TYR A 589 -71.69 8.75 -18.72
C TYR A 589 -71.28 8.49 -20.17
N SER A 590 -69.98 8.59 -20.46
CA SER A 590 -69.46 8.06 -21.71
C SER A 590 -69.48 6.54 -21.64
N ASP A 591 -69.84 5.87 -22.73
CA ASP A 591 -69.70 4.41 -22.90
C ASP A 591 -68.24 3.92 -22.89
N GLU A 592 -67.30 4.78 -22.50
CA GLU A 592 -65.90 4.45 -22.33
C GLU A 592 -65.67 3.23 -21.42
N GLU A 593 -64.56 2.55 -21.69
CA GLU A 593 -64.07 1.42 -20.92
C GLU A 593 -63.90 1.76 -19.44
N SER A 594 -64.32 0.83 -18.58
CA SER A 594 -64.24 0.96 -17.12
C SER A 594 -62.80 1.15 -16.64
N CYS A 595 -62.59 2.14 -15.79
CA CYS A 595 -61.28 2.48 -15.22
C CYS A 595 -61.08 1.83 -13.85
N TRP A 596 -60.13 0.91 -13.74
CA TRP A 596 -59.85 0.15 -12.54
C TRP A 596 -58.74 0.78 -11.70
N VAL A 597 -58.90 0.69 -10.38
CA VAL A 597 -57.89 1.10 -9.38
C VAL A 597 -57.82 0.09 -8.22
N GLU A 598 -56.68 0.03 -7.54
CA GLU A 598 -56.48 -0.78 -6.32
C GLU A 598 -56.59 0.09 -5.06
N CYS A 599 -57.31 -0.39 -4.04
CA CYS A 599 -57.39 0.30 -2.75
C CYS A 599 -56.01 0.35 -2.06
N SER A 600 -55.54 1.55 -1.73
CA SER A 600 -54.25 1.81 -1.05
C SER A 600 -54.15 1.35 0.40
N SER A 601 -55.23 0.80 0.99
CA SER A 601 -55.22 0.26 2.35
C SER A 601 -54.54 -1.11 2.36
N MET A 602 -53.46 -1.25 3.13
CA MET A 602 -52.66 -2.47 3.23
C MET A 602 -53.48 -3.72 3.58
N LYS A 603 -54.55 -3.60 4.36
CA LYS A 603 -55.41 -4.73 4.73
C LYS A 603 -56.44 -5.09 3.66
N CYS A 604 -56.83 -4.13 2.82
CA CYS A 604 -57.91 -4.30 1.85
C CYS A 604 -57.38 -4.72 0.47
N ARG A 605 -56.60 -3.85 -0.19
CA ARG A 605 -56.08 -4.05 -1.56
C ARG A 605 -57.10 -4.54 -2.59
N ALA A 606 -58.39 -4.31 -2.35
CA ALA A 606 -59.43 -4.71 -3.28
C ALA A 606 -59.46 -3.78 -4.49
N GLN A 607 -59.69 -4.37 -5.66
CA GLN A 607 -59.81 -3.71 -6.96
C GLN A 607 -61.26 -3.31 -7.19
N TYR A 608 -61.45 -2.10 -7.70
CA TYR A 608 -62.77 -1.54 -7.99
C TYR A 608 -62.69 -0.51 -9.12
N VAL A 609 -63.84 -0.22 -9.72
CA VAL A 609 -63.97 0.75 -10.83
C VAL A 609 -64.20 2.17 -10.27
N VAL A 610 -63.64 3.16 -10.96
CA VAL A 610 -63.85 4.59 -10.67
C VAL A 610 -64.49 5.26 -11.89
N ASP A 611 -65.70 5.79 -11.70
CA ASP A 611 -66.42 6.52 -12.75
C ASP A 611 -65.82 7.93 -12.98
N ASN A 612 -65.48 8.68 -11.91
CA ASN A 612 -64.86 10.01 -12.03
C ASN A 612 -63.32 9.94 -11.90
N VAL A 613 -62.65 9.58 -12.99
CA VAL A 613 -61.18 9.45 -13.03
C VAL A 613 -60.48 10.81 -12.85
N ALA A 614 -61.06 11.90 -13.38
CA ALA A 614 -60.53 13.25 -13.28
C ALA A 614 -60.55 13.81 -11.84
N GLY A 615 -61.55 13.40 -11.04
CA GLY A 615 -61.66 13.72 -9.62
C GLY A 615 -60.70 12.92 -8.72
N LEU A 616 -60.11 11.82 -9.21
CA LEU A 616 -59.18 11.00 -8.43
C LEU A 616 -57.76 11.59 -8.44
N ARG A 617 -57.54 12.59 -7.58
CA ARG A 617 -56.26 13.31 -7.39
C ARG A 617 -55.41 12.79 -6.23
N ILE A 618 -55.94 11.88 -5.42
CA ILE A 618 -55.27 11.27 -4.27
C ILE A 618 -55.15 9.75 -4.45
N ARG A 619 -54.34 9.09 -3.62
CA ARG A 619 -54.20 7.62 -3.64
C ARG A 619 -55.58 6.95 -3.51
N PRO A 620 -55.93 5.97 -4.36
CA PRO A 620 -57.26 5.37 -4.37
C PRO A 620 -57.56 4.68 -3.04
N ARG A 621 -58.76 4.87 -2.50
CA ARG A 621 -59.24 4.21 -1.28
C ARG A 621 -60.72 3.91 -1.49
N CYS A 622 -61.10 2.64 -1.40
CA CYS A 622 -62.47 2.20 -1.64
C CYS A 622 -63.44 2.81 -0.61
N HIS A 623 -64.73 2.87 -0.95
CA HIS A 623 -65.77 3.42 -0.10
C HIS A 623 -65.75 2.79 1.31
N TYR A 624 -65.74 1.46 1.41
CA TYR A 624 -65.71 0.72 2.68
C TYR A 624 -64.53 1.10 3.57
N CYS A 625 -63.33 1.22 2.98
CA CYS A 625 -62.16 1.67 3.74
C CYS A 625 -62.24 3.14 4.13
N ARG A 626 -62.95 4.00 3.40
CA ARG A 626 -63.17 5.42 3.79
C ARG A 626 -64.19 5.54 4.91
N THR A 627 -65.20 4.68 4.94
CA THR A 627 -66.27 4.66 5.95
C THR A 627 -65.98 3.74 7.13
N HIS A 628 -64.80 3.12 7.18
CA HIS A 628 -64.40 2.17 8.23
C HIS A 628 -65.29 0.91 8.33
N ILE A 629 -65.92 0.53 7.22
CA ILE A 629 -66.76 -0.68 7.10
C ILE A 629 -65.94 -1.82 6.48
N SER A 630 -66.26 -3.07 6.83
CA SER A 630 -65.63 -4.26 6.22
C SER A 630 -65.90 -4.28 4.70
N CYS A 631 -64.84 -4.46 3.92
CA CYS A 631 -64.94 -4.44 2.46
C CYS A 631 -65.32 -5.84 1.94
N PRO A 632 -66.43 -6.00 1.18
CA PRO A 632 -66.89 -7.28 0.68
C PRO A 632 -66.10 -7.68 -0.59
N TRP A 633 -64.82 -7.98 -0.45
CA TRP A 633 -64.00 -8.50 -1.55
C TRP A 633 -64.06 -10.03 -1.64
N ILE A 634 -63.80 -10.56 -2.83
CA ILE A 634 -63.59 -11.99 -3.11
C ILE A 634 -62.26 -12.17 -3.87
N GLU A 635 -61.53 -13.25 -3.58
CA GLU A 635 -60.25 -13.55 -4.25
C GLU A 635 -60.48 -14.35 -5.54
N CYS A 636 -59.83 -13.91 -6.61
CA CYS A 636 -59.83 -14.63 -7.88
C CYS A 636 -59.05 -15.96 -7.76
N SER A 637 -59.66 -17.07 -8.16
CA SER A 637 -59.05 -18.40 -8.16
C SER A 637 -57.84 -18.53 -9.12
N VAL A 638 -57.78 -17.68 -10.15
CA VAL A 638 -56.70 -17.68 -11.16
C VAL A 638 -55.55 -16.75 -10.76
N CYS A 639 -55.82 -15.44 -10.64
CA CYS A 639 -54.79 -14.43 -10.40
C CYS A 639 -54.68 -14.01 -8.93
N THR A 640 -55.46 -14.55 -7.99
CA THR A 640 -55.43 -14.20 -6.55
C THR A 640 -55.70 -12.72 -6.20
N ASN A 641 -56.10 -11.88 -7.17
CA ASN A 641 -56.49 -10.50 -6.88
C ASN A 641 -57.83 -10.45 -6.15
N ARG A 642 -57.94 -9.51 -5.21
CA ARG A 642 -59.17 -9.20 -4.49
C ARG A 642 -59.99 -8.22 -5.31
N VAL A 643 -61.25 -8.55 -5.59
CA VAL A 643 -62.19 -7.68 -6.31
C VAL A 643 -63.38 -7.40 -5.42
N ILE A 644 -63.82 -6.14 -5.34
CA ILE A 644 -65.02 -5.77 -4.57
C ILE A 644 -66.25 -6.32 -5.27
N ILE A 645 -66.95 -7.26 -4.64
CA ILE A 645 -68.23 -7.79 -5.12
C ILE A 645 -69.16 -7.90 -3.92
N PRO A 646 -70.14 -6.98 -3.78
CA PRO A 646 -71.12 -7.04 -2.72
C PRO A 646 -71.86 -8.38 -2.73
N GLU A 647 -72.23 -8.89 -1.56
CA GLU A 647 -72.75 -10.25 -1.39
C GLU A 647 -73.97 -10.56 -2.27
N ALA A 648 -74.85 -9.58 -2.46
CA ALA A 648 -76.04 -9.68 -3.32
C ALA A 648 -75.74 -10.02 -4.80
N TYR A 649 -74.50 -9.80 -5.26
CA TYR A 649 -74.07 -10.03 -6.64
C TYR A 649 -73.09 -11.21 -6.78
N ARG A 650 -72.91 -12.00 -5.73
CA ARG A 650 -72.07 -13.21 -5.77
C ARG A 650 -72.89 -14.37 -6.34
N THR A 651 -72.64 -14.76 -7.58
CA THR A 651 -73.22 -15.96 -8.18
C THR A 651 -72.58 -17.21 -7.55
N THR A 652 -73.39 -18.10 -6.99
CA THR A 652 -73.01 -19.21 -6.10
C THR A 652 -72.00 -20.22 -6.69
N ALA A 653 -70.75 -20.11 -6.26
CA ALA A 653 -69.97 -21.09 -5.49
C ALA A 653 -68.68 -20.35 -5.10
N ALA A 654 -68.53 -20.01 -3.82
CA ALA A 654 -67.48 -19.09 -3.34
C ALA A 654 -66.05 -19.54 -3.71
N ASP A 655 -65.87 -20.80 -4.10
CA ASP A 655 -64.57 -21.44 -4.33
C ASP A 655 -63.99 -21.24 -5.74
N LYS A 656 -64.74 -20.72 -6.72
CA LYS A 656 -64.27 -20.58 -8.12
C LYS A 656 -64.61 -19.23 -8.77
N PHE A 657 -64.44 -18.13 -8.04
CA PHE A 657 -64.55 -16.81 -8.64
C PHE A 657 -63.41 -16.54 -9.63
N THR A 658 -63.75 -16.01 -10.81
CA THR A 658 -62.79 -15.57 -11.84
C THR A 658 -63.02 -14.08 -12.09
N CYS A 659 -61.99 -13.25 -11.94
CA CYS A 659 -62.15 -11.80 -12.10
C CYS A 659 -62.35 -11.40 -13.58
N PRO A 660 -62.90 -10.21 -13.86
CA PRO A 660 -63.10 -9.73 -15.23
C PRO A 660 -61.82 -9.77 -16.07
N GLY A 661 -60.68 -9.38 -15.49
CA GLY A 661 -59.38 -9.43 -16.16
C GLY A 661 -58.82 -10.84 -16.41
N CYS A 662 -59.32 -11.89 -15.75
CA CYS A 662 -59.01 -13.28 -16.11
C CYS A 662 -60.03 -13.88 -17.07
N THR A 663 -61.23 -13.29 -17.15
CA THR A 663 -62.30 -13.71 -18.06
C THR A 663 -62.06 -13.13 -19.46
N ASN A 664 -61.42 -11.97 -19.54
CA ASN A 664 -60.95 -11.38 -20.78
C ASN A 664 -59.68 -12.11 -21.27
N GLY A 665 -59.79 -12.89 -22.34
CA GLY A 665 -58.68 -13.67 -22.91
C GLY A 665 -57.51 -12.82 -23.43
N ASP A 666 -57.76 -11.55 -23.75
CA ASP A 666 -56.76 -10.60 -24.25
C ASP A 666 -56.02 -9.86 -23.11
N TRP A 667 -56.39 -10.09 -21.85
CA TRP A 667 -55.82 -9.38 -20.70
C TRP A 667 -54.88 -10.25 -19.85
N ALA A 668 -53.64 -9.82 -19.69
CA ALA A 668 -52.66 -10.49 -18.83
C ALA A 668 -52.88 -10.12 -17.35
N SER A 669 -53.76 -10.88 -16.67
CA SER A 669 -54.02 -10.71 -15.22
C SER A 669 -52.83 -11.05 -14.31
N ILE A 670 -51.91 -11.89 -14.80
CA ILE A 670 -50.62 -12.16 -14.18
C ILE A 670 -49.57 -11.50 -15.08
N ALA A 671 -48.97 -10.42 -14.59
CA ALA A 671 -47.99 -9.65 -15.34
C ALA A 671 -46.58 -9.99 -14.86
N SER A 672 -45.63 -10.03 -15.80
CA SER A 672 -44.21 -10.00 -15.46
C SER A 672 -43.84 -8.59 -15.04
N GLN A 673 -43.30 -8.46 -13.84
CA GLN A 673 -42.78 -7.22 -13.28
C GLN A 673 -41.31 -7.42 -12.94
N GLU A 674 -40.50 -6.40 -13.24
CA GLU A 674 -39.12 -6.33 -12.78
C GLU A 674 -39.07 -5.92 -11.30
N SER A 675 -38.35 -6.70 -10.50
CA SER A 675 -38.10 -6.44 -9.09
C SER A 675 -36.64 -6.72 -8.72
N THR A 676 -36.25 -6.53 -7.47
CA THR A 676 -34.89 -6.83 -6.99
C THR A 676 -34.91 -7.85 -5.87
N VAL A 677 -33.80 -8.58 -5.69
CA VAL A 677 -33.65 -9.54 -4.58
C VAL A 677 -33.79 -8.83 -3.23
N ARG A 678 -33.30 -7.58 -3.13
CA ARG A 678 -33.50 -6.73 -1.95
C ARG A 678 -34.98 -6.48 -1.63
N ALA A 679 -35.79 -6.18 -2.64
CA ALA A 679 -37.23 -5.95 -2.45
C ALA A 679 -37.95 -7.22 -1.98
N ILE A 680 -37.60 -8.37 -2.54
CA ILE A 680 -38.17 -9.67 -2.16
C ILE A 680 -37.74 -10.05 -0.72
N ASN A 681 -36.47 -9.86 -0.37
CA ASN A 681 -35.94 -10.17 0.95
C ASN A 681 -36.58 -9.33 2.06
N LYS A 682 -37.00 -8.09 1.76
CA LYS A 682 -37.68 -7.21 2.71
C LYS A 682 -39.01 -7.80 3.22
N GLU A 683 -39.72 -8.54 2.37
CA GLU A 683 -41.04 -9.11 2.71
C GLU A 683 -40.96 -10.59 3.13
N ASN A 684 -39.96 -11.36 2.64
CA ASN A 684 -39.89 -12.82 2.85
C ASN A 684 -38.72 -13.26 3.75
N GLY A 685 -37.84 -12.34 4.15
CA GLY A 685 -36.55 -12.68 4.73
C GLY A 685 -35.62 -13.37 3.72
N VAL A 686 -34.58 -14.05 4.23
CA VAL A 686 -33.52 -14.66 3.40
C VAL A 686 -33.55 -16.19 3.40
N GLY A 687 -34.46 -16.81 4.16
CA GLY A 687 -34.56 -18.26 4.30
C GLY A 687 -34.86 -18.99 2.98
N TRP A 688 -35.54 -18.32 2.04
CA TRP A 688 -35.81 -18.87 0.70
C TRP A 688 -34.54 -19.05 -0.16
N LEU A 689 -33.43 -18.37 0.19
CA LEU A 689 -32.11 -18.55 -0.42
C LEU A 689 -31.29 -19.67 0.24
N GLY A 690 -31.81 -20.28 1.31
CA GLY A 690 -31.12 -21.28 2.12
C GLY A 690 -30.05 -20.68 3.05
N MET A 691 -30.23 -19.43 3.48
CA MET A 691 -29.32 -18.68 4.35
C MET A 691 -29.95 -18.39 5.71
N VAL A 692 -29.09 -18.16 6.72
CA VAL A 692 -29.51 -17.75 8.07
C VAL A 692 -30.05 -16.32 8.04
N ALA A 693 -30.87 -15.92 9.02
CA ALA A 693 -31.39 -14.55 9.12
C ALA A 693 -30.25 -13.50 9.32
N ASP A 694 -30.49 -12.25 8.91
CA ASP A 694 -29.62 -11.08 9.10
C ASP A 694 -28.24 -11.09 8.41
N VAL A 695 -28.02 -11.98 7.43
CA VAL A 695 -26.71 -12.12 6.77
C VAL A 695 -26.40 -10.92 5.84
N PHE A 696 -27.38 -10.27 5.21
CA PHE A 696 -27.17 -9.09 4.33
C PHE A 696 -27.21 -7.72 5.03
N ALA A 697 -26.96 -7.67 6.34
CA ALA A 697 -27.01 -6.42 7.12
C ALA A 697 -25.73 -5.55 7.02
N GLY A 698 -24.93 -5.70 5.95
CA GLY A 698 -23.66 -4.98 5.77
C GLY A 698 -22.56 -5.37 6.77
N LYS A 699 -22.68 -6.54 7.41
CA LYS A 699 -21.68 -7.09 8.33
C LYS A 699 -20.61 -7.82 7.53
N SER A 700 -19.34 -7.68 7.92
CA SER A 700 -18.26 -8.49 7.32
C SER A 700 -18.44 -9.97 7.64
N ALA A 701 -17.88 -10.85 6.80
CA ALA A 701 -17.92 -12.30 7.02
C ALA A 701 -17.37 -12.70 8.41
N PHE A 702 -16.33 -12.00 8.87
CA PHE A 702 -15.82 -12.13 10.24
C PHE A 702 -16.87 -11.84 11.31
N LYS A 703 -17.59 -10.70 11.22
CA LYS A 703 -18.64 -10.34 12.18
C LYS A 703 -19.80 -11.35 12.18
N LEU A 704 -20.13 -11.92 11.02
CA LEU A 704 -21.14 -12.97 10.90
C LEU A 704 -20.68 -14.28 11.56
N MET A 705 -19.41 -14.68 11.35
CA MET A 705 -18.81 -15.85 11.98
C MET A 705 -18.68 -15.67 13.50
N GLN A 706 -18.38 -14.46 13.98
CA GLN A 706 -18.29 -14.17 15.41
C GLN A 706 -19.67 -14.26 16.10
N ALA A 707 -20.73 -13.79 15.43
CA ALA A 707 -22.09 -13.76 15.99
C ALA A 707 -22.79 -15.13 15.99
N SER A 708 -22.55 -15.96 14.96
CA SER A 708 -23.31 -17.22 14.77
C SER A 708 -22.42 -18.44 14.51
N GLY A 709 -21.10 -18.31 14.70
CA GLY A 709 -20.13 -19.38 14.47
C GLY A 709 -20.15 -19.89 13.02
N LYS A 710 -19.69 -21.13 12.84
CA LYS A 710 -19.72 -21.85 11.55
C LYS A 710 -21.14 -22.03 10.99
N ALA A 711 -22.18 -21.90 11.83
CA ALA A 711 -23.58 -22.00 11.41
C ALA A 711 -24.04 -20.80 10.58
N ALA A 712 -23.37 -19.63 10.68
CA ALA A 712 -23.64 -18.46 9.84
C ALA A 712 -23.58 -18.79 8.33
N PHE A 713 -22.67 -19.69 7.96
CA PHE A 713 -22.46 -20.19 6.61
C PHE A 713 -22.86 -21.67 6.49
N GLY A 714 -23.76 -22.13 7.37
CA GLY A 714 -24.35 -23.46 7.31
C GLY A 714 -25.43 -23.55 6.24
N PHE A 715 -25.56 -24.72 5.60
CA PHE A 715 -26.62 -24.97 4.63
C PHE A 715 -27.95 -25.14 5.36
N VAL A 716 -28.92 -24.24 5.14
CA VAL A 716 -30.29 -24.42 5.62
C VAL A 716 -31.07 -25.24 4.57
N PRO A 717 -31.65 -26.41 4.93
CA PRO A 717 -32.48 -27.18 4.01
C PRO A 717 -33.61 -26.32 3.47
N ARG A 718 -33.74 -26.21 2.14
CA ARG A 718 -34.81 -25.43 1.52
C ARG A 718 -36.17 -26.04 1.86
N HIS A 719 -37.15 -25.20 2.18
CA HIS A 719 -38.54 -25.65 2.35
C HIS A 719 -39.05 -26.30 1.05
N ARG A 720 -39.78 -27.42 1.17
CA ARG A 720 -40.33 -28.17 0.02
C ARG A 720 -41.32 -27.37 -0.84
N SER A 721 -41.85 -26.25 -0.33
CA SER A 721 -42.74 -25.33 -1.05
C SER A 721 -42.23 -23.89 -0.90
N LEU A 722 -41.59 -23.35 -1.95
CA LEU A 722 -41.20 -21.94 -2.03
C LEU A 722 -42.45 -21.07 -2.22
N SER A 723 -42.85 -20.34 -1.18
CA SER A 723 -43.92 -19.33 -1.24
C SER A 723 -43.29 -17.95 -1.05
N LEU A 724 -43.28 -17.15 -2.12
CA LEU A 724 -42.76 -15.78 -2.10
C LEU A 724 -43.90 -14.78 -2.27
N VAL A 725 -43.74 -13.62 -1.64
CA VAL A 725 -44.68 -12.51 -1.67
C VAL A 725 -43.96 -11.24 -2.11
N LEU A 726 -44.57 -10.45 -2.98
CA LEU A 726 -44.06 -9.14 -3.39
C LEU A 726 -45.21 -8.13 -3.38
N GLY A 727 -45.07 -7.06 -2.61
CA GLY A 727 -46.14 -6.08 -2.41
C GLY A 727 -47.39 -6.71 -1.78
N GLN A 728 -47.23 -7.71 -0.90
CA GLN A 728 -48.31 -8.52 -0.32
C GLN A 728 -49.10 -9.39 -1.31
N LYS A 729 -48.63 -9.54 -2.55
CA LYS A 729 -49.22 -10.43 -3.55
C LYS A 729 -48.36 -11.68 -3.74
N LYS A 730 -49.01 -12.81 -4.01
CA LYS A 730 -48.33 -14.10 -4.23
C LYS A 730 -47.52 -14.06 -5.52
N VAL A 731 -46.27 -14.52 -5.45
CA VAL A 731 -45.41 -14.73 -6.62
C VAL A 731 -45.71 -16.11 -7.22
N PHE A 732 -46.10 -16.14 -8.49
CA PHE A 732 -46.49 -17.39 -9.18
C PHE A 732 -45.29 -18.18 -9.70
N ASN A 733 -44.18 -17.50 -9.99
CA ASN A 733 -42.96 -18.09 -10.52
C ASN A 733 -41.83 -18.15 -9.47
N ALA A 734 -42.15 -18.45 -8.22
CA ALA A 734 -41.17 -18.41 -7.12
C ALA A 734 -39.94 -19.32 -7.37
N ALA A 735 -40.14 -20.48 -8.01
CA ALA A 735 -39.06 -21.36 -8.42
C ALA A 735 -38.19 -20.73 -9.53
N ASP A 736 -38.79 -20.05 -10.52
CA ASP A 736 -38.06 -19.37 -11.58
C ASP A 736 -37.29 -18.14 -11.05
N VAL A 737 -37.84 -17.45 -10.05
CA VAL A 737 -37.16 -16.34 -9.37
C VAL A 737 -35.93 -16.86 -8.64
N LEU A 738 -36.06 -17.97 -7.91
CA LEU A 738 -34.91 -18.64 -7.30
C LEU A 738 -33.92 -19.10 -8.37
N ALA A 739 -34.38 -19.69 -9.46
CA ALA A 739 -33.53 -20.11 -10.57
C ALA A 739 -32.82 -18.94 -11.26
N GLN A 740 -33.41 -17.74 -11.32
CA GLN A 740 -32.76 -16.54 -11.86
C GLN A 740 -31.65 -16.01 -10.94
N VAL A 741 -31.90 -16.02 -9.62
CA VAL A 741 -30.88 -15.66 -8.62
C VAL A 741 -29.78 -16.71 -8.62
N GLU A 742 -30.16 -17.98 -8.68
CA GLU A 742 -29.24 -19.10 -8.77
C GLU A 742 -28.54 -19.16 -10.11
N ALA A 743 -29.11 -18.73 -11.24
CA ALA A 743 -28.40 -18.65 -12.51
C ALA A 743 -27.25 -17.65 -12.46
N ARG A 744 -27.40 -16.60 -11.63
CA ARG A 744 -26.36 -15.60 -11.38
C ARG A 744 -25.33 -16.08 -10.35
N ASP A 745 -25.73 -16.99 -9.46
CA ASP A 745 -24.90 -17.67 -8.46
C ASP A 745 -24.18 -18.93 -9.02
N SER A 746 -24.81 -19.61 -9.99
CA SER A 746 -24.45 -20.91 -10.59
C SER A 746 -23.67 -20.78 -11.88
N VAL A 747 -23.27 -19.56 -12.23
CA VAL A 747 -21.98 -19.43 -12.89
C VAL A 747 -20.99 -19.99 -11.87
N PHE A 748 -20.67 -21.29 -11.99
CA PHE A 748 -19.58 -21.93 -11.26
C PHE A 748 -18.34 -21.16 -11.62
N LEU A 749 -18.04 -20.05 -10.93
CA LEU A 749 -16.88 -19.26 -11.27
C LEU A 749 -15.69 -20.15 -10.93
N ALA A 750 -14.86 -20.39 -11.92
CA ALA A 750 -13.59 -21.04 -11.75
C ALA A 750 -12.54 -19.95 -11.63
N THR A 751 -11.60 -20.14 -10.72
CA THR A 751 -10.54 -19.17 -10.50
C THR A 751 -9.45 -19.38 -11.54
N CYS A 752 -9.04 -18.32 -12.24
CA CYS A 752 -7.91 -18.38 -13.15
C CYS A 752 -6.61 -18.65 -12.37
N SER A 753 -5.83 -19.64 -12.79
CA SER A 753 -4.59 -20.03 -12.08
C SER A 753 -3.44 -19.01 -12.18
N LEU A 754 -3.57 -17.95 -13.01
CA LEU A 754 -2.57 -16.86 -13.11
C LEU A 754 -2.98 -15.60 -12.35
N CYS A 755 -4.18 -15.07 -12.57
CA CYS A 755 -4.61 -13.82 -11.94
C CYS A 755 -5.43 -13.99 -10.66
N PHE A 756 -5.83 -15.23 -10.33
CA PHE A 756 -6.68 -15.53 -9.17
C PHE A 756 -8.05 -14.82 -9.19
N GLU A 757 -8.47 -14.31 -10.36
CA GLU A 757 -9.82 -13.77 -10.56
C GLU A 757 -10.81 -14.89 -10.86
N ASP A 758 -12.05 -14.66 -10.43
CA ASP A 758 -13.17 -15.54 -10.68
C ASP A 758 -13.74 -15.30 -12.08
N VAL A 759 -13.65 -16.31 -12.94
CA VAL A 759 -14.03 -16.23 -14.34
C VAL A 759 -15.02 -17.36 -14.66
N ARG A 760 -15.90 -17.12 -15.63
CA ARG A 760 -16.83 -18.14 -16.10
C ARG A 760 -16.03 -19.32 -16.71
N PRO A 761 -16.37 -20.60 -16.43
CA PRO A 761 -15.60 -21.76 -16.91
C PRO A 761 -15.47 -21.85 -18.43
N ASP A 762 -16.49 -21.40 -19.16
CA ASP A 762 -16.51 -21.34 -20.63
C ASP A 762 -15.46 -20.36 -21.19
N LYS A 763 -15.04 -19.37 -20.40
CA LYS A 763 -13.99 -18.41 -20.76
C LYS A 763 -12.59 -18.83 -20.30
N LEU A 764 -12.48 -19.96 -19.60
CA LEU A 764 -11.19 -20.51 -19.21
C LEU A 764 -10.73 -21.55 -20.24
N VAL A 765 -9.47 -21.42 -20.66
CA VAL A 765 -8.84 -22.32 -21.61
C VAL A 765 -7.63 -22.99 -20.98
N ARG A 766 -7.21 -24.13 -21.53
CA ARG A 766 -5.99 -24.83 -21.08
C ARG A 766 -4.76 -23.97 -21.39
N ALA A 767 -3.90 -23.78 -20.39
CA ALA A 767 -2.76 -22.85 -20.47
C ALA A 767 -1.81 -23.07 -21.68
N CYS A 768 -1.64 -24.31 -22.14
CA CYS A 768 -0.73 -24.65 -23.24
C CYS A 768 -1.32 -25.57 -24.32
N GLY A 769 -2.62 -25.86 -24.23
CA GLY A 769 -3.34 -26.74 -25.17
C GLY A 769 -3.03 -28.24 -25.05
N ARG A 770 -1.98 -28.66 -24.35
CA ARG A 770 -1.63 -30.09 -24.17
C ARG A 770 -2.59 -30.79 -23.21
N THR A 771 -2.86 -32.08 -23.45
CA THR A 771 -3.75 -32.91 -22.62
C THR A 771 -3.26 -33.12 -21.19
N GLY A 772 -1.94 -33.24 -20.99
CA GLY A 772 -1.34 -33.40 -19.66
C GLY A 772 -1.16 -32.11 -18.87
N CYS A 773 -1.79 -30.99 -19.25
CA CYS A 773 -1.76 -29.74 -18.49
C CYS A 773 -3.20 -29.41 -18.04
N THR A 774 -3.46 -29.57 -16.74
CA THR A 774 -4.79 -29.39 -16.15
C THR A 774 -5.10 -27.94 -15.78
N GLN A 775 -4.16 -27.02 -16.00
CA GLN A 775 -4.26 -25.63 -15.55
C GLN A 775 -5.11 -24.80 -16.51
N LEU A 776 -6.07 -24.07 -15.92
CA LEU A 776 -7.07 -23.28 -16.61
C LEU A 776 -6.81 -21.79 -16.39
N VAL A 777 -6.83 -21.03 -17.48
CA VAL A 777 -6.43 -19.61 -17.51
C VAL A 777 -7.38 -18.84 -18.40
N ASP A 778 -7.64 -17.58 -18.05
CA ASP A 778 -8.41 -16.68 -18.90
C ASP A 778 -7.58 -16.17 -20.09
N GLU A 779 -8.28 -15.73 -21.13
CA GLU A 779 -7.66 -15.32 -22.39
C GLU A 779 -6.77 -14.07 -22.25
N ARG A 780 -7.08 -13.14 -21.33
CA ARG A 780 -6.28 -11.93 -21.12
C ARG A 780 -4.91 -12.29 -20.56
N CYS A 781 -4.88 -13.17 -19.55
CA CYS A 781 -3.63 -13.64 -18.96
C CYS A 781 -2.75 -14.43 -19.95
N LEU A 782 -3.34 -15.22 -20.87
CA LEU A 782 -2.57 -15.90 -21.92
C LEU A 782 -2.02 -14.93 -22.96
N LYS A 783 -2.78 -13.91 -23.34
CA LYS A 783 -2.32 -12.84 -24.24
C LYS A 783 -1.15 -12.09 -23.61
N GLU A 784 -1.23 -11.78 -22.31
CA GLU A 784 -0.15 -11.13 -21.57
C GLU A 784 1.11 -12.02 -21.47
N TRP A 785 0.93 -13.32 -21.18
CA TRP A 785 2.05 -14.24 -21.03
C TRP A 785 2.77 -14.53 -22.35
N TYR A 786 2.05 -15.01 -23.37
CA TYR A 786 2.66 -15.38 -24.65
C TYR A 786 2.96 -14.16 -25.53
N GLY A 787 2.26 -13.05 -25.34
CA GLY A 787 2.45 -11.81 -26.10
C GLY A 787 3.56 -10.89 -25.56
N GLY A 788 4.25 -11.26 -24.48
CA GLY A 788 5.25 -10.38 -23.85
C GLY A 788 6.52 -10.16 -24.68
N ASN A 789 6.92 -11.14 -25.51
CA ASN A 789 8.07 -11.01 -26.40
C ASN A 789 7.69 -10.24 -27.68
N ALA A 790 8.45 -9.19 -27.99
CA ALA A 790 8.26 -8.33 -29.16
C ALA A 790 9.61 -7.91 -29.76
N PRO A 791 9.63 -7.48 -31.05
CA PRO A 791 10.83 -6.92 -31.69
C PRO A 791 11.43 -5.76 -30.89
N GLY A 792 12.77 -5.67 -30.89
CA GLY A 792 13.52 -4.62 -30.20
C GLY A 792 13.57 -4.75 -28.68
N LYS A 793 13.08 -5.86 -28.09
CA LYS A 793 13.08 -6.13 -26.65
C LYS A 793 13.92 -7.35 -26.28
N LEU A 794 14.33 -7.40 -25.01
CA LEU A 794 14.96 -8.57 -24.42
C LEU A 794 13.99 -9.76 -24.45
N LEU A 795 14.48 -10.93 -24.85
CA LEU A 795 13.68 -12.15 -24.93
C LEU A 795 13.51 -12.78 -23.55
N ASN A 796 12.26 -12.94 -23.15
CA ASN A 796 11.86 -13.75 -22.03
C ASN A 796 11.65 -15.20 -22.48
N LEU A 797 12.68 -16.03 -22.30
CA LEU A 797 12.65 -17.43 -22.72
C LEU A 797 11.57 -18.26 -22.00
N MET A 798 11.12 -17.83 -20.81
CA MET A 798 10.04 -18.52 -20.09
C MET A 798 8.67 -18.31 -20.74
N GLN A 799 8.47 -17.20 -21.44
CA GLN A 799 7.22 -16.92 -22.16
C GLN A 799 7.04 -17.78 -23.42
N PHE A 800 8.09 -18.44 -23.92
CA PHE A 800 7.99 -19.48 -24.97
C PHE A 800 7.57 -20.85 -24.42
N LYS A 801 7.48 -20.99 -23.09
CA LYS A 801 7.06 -22.21 -22.39
C LYS A 801 5.74 -21.97 -21.68
N CYS A 802 5.03 -23.05 -21.37
CA CYS A 802 3.85 -23.00 -20.52
C CYS A 802 4.23 -22.47 -19.12
N PRO A 803 3.50 -21.49 -18.54
CA PRO A 803 3.83 -20.93 -17.22
C PRO A 803 3.78 -21.98 -16.09
N PHE A 804 2.92 -22.98 -16.24
CA PHE A 804 2.74 -24.08 -15.28
C PHE A 804 3.66 -25.28 -15.57
N CYS A 805 3.32 -26.09 -16.59
CA CYS A 805 4.01 -27.36 -16.83
C CYS A 805 5.39 -27.24 -17.49
N ARG A 806 5.85 -26.01 -17.78
CA ARG A 806 7.15 -25.67 -18.40
C ARG A 806 7.48 -26.35 -19.74
N ARG A 807 6.55 -27.11 -20.31
CA ARG A 807 6.65 -27.67 -21.67
C ARG A 807 6.32 -26.62 -22.71
N GLN A 808 6.83 -26.80 -23.92
CA GLN A 808 6.49 -25.96 -25.06
C GLN A 808 4.99 -26.08 -25.38
N PRO A 809 4.24 -24.97 -25.52
CA PRO A 809 2.83 -25.01 -25.86
C PRO A 809 2.59 -25.67 -27.23
N LEU A 810 1.35 -26.09 -27.50
CA LEU A 810 0.98 -26.48 -28.87
C LEU A 810 1.13 -25.27 -29.79
N LEU A 811 1.69 -25.49 -30.99
CA LEU A 811 1.98 -24.41 -31.94
C LEU A 811 0.73 -23.55 -32.23
N LYS A 812 -0.43 -24.20 -32.45
CA LYS A 812 -1.73 -23.51 -32.62
C LYS A 812 -2.09 -22.58 -31.46
N THR A 813 -1.75 -22.96 -30.22
CA THR A 813 -2.05 -22.17 -29.02
C THR A 813 -1.10 -20.98 -28.92
N PHE A 814 0.18 -21.18 -29.22
CA PHE A 814 1.17 -20.10 -29.20
C PHE A 814 0.93 -19.07 -30.31
N MET A 815 0.71 -19.54 -31.55
CA MET A 815 0.44 -18.68 -32.71
C MET A 815 -0.82 -17.82 -32.55
N ARG A 816 -1.84 -18.31 -31.81
CA ARG A 816 -3.04 -17.55 -31.51
C ARG A 816 -2.75 -16.26 -30.72
N TYR A 817 -1.73 -16.29 -29.86
CA TYR A 817 -1.42 -15.17 -28.96
C TYR A 817 -0.16 -14.39 -29.37
N ASN A 818 0.79 -15.03 -30.07
CA ASN A 818 1.98 -14.37 -30.57
C ASN A 818 2.51 -15.09 -31.84
N ARG A 819 1.95 -14.73 -33.00
CA ARG A 819 2.34 -15.30 -34.30
C ARG A 819 3.79 -14.94 -34.67
N ALA A 820 4.19 -13.70 -34.42
CA ALA A 820 5.53 -13.22 -34.75
C ALA A 820 6.61 -13.99 -33.95
N ALA A 821 6.42 -14.15 -32.63
CA ALA A 821 7.39 -14.89 -31.82
C ALA A 821 7.44 -16.39 -32.18
N ALA A 822 6.35 -16.96 -32.71
CA ALA A 822 6.34 -18.34 -33.19
C ALA A 822 7.21 -18.56 -34.43
N ALA A 823 7.40 -17.52 -35.24
CA ALA A 823 8.25 -17.52 -36.43
C ALA A 823 9.70 -17.06 -36.16
N LEU A 824 10.01 -16.67 -34.92
CA LEU A 824 11.32 -16.15 -34.54
C LEU A 824 12.43 -17.18 -34.80
N SER A 825 13.40 -16.80 -35.63
CA SER A 825 14.55 -17.64 -35.97
C SER A 825 15.60 -17.63 -34.85
N GLN A 826 16.45 -18.67 -34.80
CA GLN A 826 17.57 -18.83 -33.84
C GLN A 826 17.20 -18.93 -32.34
N VAL A 827 15.92 -18.98 -31.96
CA VAL A 827 15.48 -19.11 -30.54
C VAL A 827 16.02 -20.38 -29.86
N LYS A 828 16.25 -21.46 -30.62
CA LYS A 828 16.82 -22.70 -30.07
C LYS A 828 18.21 -22.49 -29.48
N ASN A 829 19.02 -21.61 -30.07
CA ASN A 829 20.36 -21.30 -29.57
C ASN A 829 20.28 -20.53 -28.24
N ALA A 830 19.29 -19.64 -28.11
CA ALA A 830 19.02 -18.91 -26.88
C ALA A 830 18.66 -19.82 -25.70
N PHE A 831 17.97 -20.94 -25.96
CA PHE A 831 17.71 -21.95 -24.93
C PHE A 831 18.96 -22.76 -24.52
N GLY A 832 19.94 -22.90 -25.41
CA GLY A 832 21.13 -23.71 -25.21
C GLY A 832 22.26 -23.03 -24.45
N ASN A 833 22.40 -21.70 -24.57
CA ASN A 833 23.49 -20.95 -23.94
C ASN A 833 22.96 -19.82 -23.04
N ARG A 834 22.85 -20.10 -21.74
CA ARG A 834 22.32 -19.15 -20.74
C ARG A 834 23.33 -18.13 -20.23
N ARG A 835 24.60 -18.18 -20.67
CA ARG A 835 25.62 -17.19 -20.30
C ARG A 835 25.29 -15.79 -20.81
N TRP A 836 24.52 -15.73 -21.90
CA TRP A 836 24.07 -14.51 -22.55
C TRP A 836 22.57 -14.30 -22.34
N LEU A 837 22.18 -13.03 -22.23
CA LEU A 837 20.82 -12.58 -22.42
C LEU A 837 20.62 -12.32 -23.92
N TYR A 838 19.46 -12.72 -24.45
CA TYR A 838 19.13 -12.58 -25.86
C TYR A 838 18.07 -11.52 -26.05
N ALA A 839 18.07 -10.86 -27.21
CA ALA A 839 17.06 -9.90 -27.62
C ALA A 839 16.56 -10.22 -29.03
N TRP A 840 15.38 -9.67 -29.35
CA TRP A 840 14.81 -9.76 -30.68
C TRP A 840 15.29 -8.59 -31.51
N CYS A 841 16.13 -8.85 -32.52
CA CYS A 841 16.61 -7.81 -33.43
C CYS A 841 15.48 -7.30 -34.33
N THR A 842 15.31 -5.98 -34.44
CA THR A 842 14.32 -5.37 -35.33
C THR A 842 14.65 -5.56 -36.80
N ASP A 843 15.95 -5.58 -37.16
CA ASP A 843 16.38 -5.58 -38.56
C ASP A 843 16.36 -6.99 -39.18
N CYS A 844 17.01 -7.97 -38.53
CA CYS A 844 17.04 -9.34 -39.06
C CYS A 844 15.92 -10.24 -38.52
N GLY A 845 15.08 -9.73 -37.63
CA GLY A 845 13.95 -10.48 -37.06
C GLY A 845 14.32 -11.75 -36.31
N SER A 846 15.58 -11.89 -35.85
CA SER A 846 16.11 -13.11 -35.21
C SER A 846 16.49 -12.91 -33.73
N ALA A 847 16.57 -14.02 -32.98
CA ALA A 847 17.00 -14.02 -31.59
C ALA A 847 18.54 -13.96 -31.49
N GLN A 848 19.07 -12.83 -31.03
CA GLN A 848 20.51 -12.54 -31.01
C GLN A 848 21.03 -12.22 -29.62
N ARG A 849 22.34 -12.35 -29.40
CA ARG A 849 23.01 -12.07 -28.11
C ARG A 849 22.96 -10.56 -27.84
N ALA A 850 22.51 -10.16 -26.66
CA ALA A 850 22.43 -8.76 -26.23
C ALA A 850 23.48 -8.42 -25.17
N PHE A 851 23.47 -9.13 -24.04
CA PHE A 851 24.37 -8.84 -22.92
C PHE A 851 24.92 -10.13 -22.32
N GLU A 852 26.18 -10.10 -21.88
CA GLU A 852 26.72 -11.18 -21.05
C GLU A 852 26.24 -10.98 -19.60
N ARG A 853 25.79 -12.05 -18.93
CA ARG A 853 25.23 -11.94 -17.57
C ARG A 853 26.22 -11.40 -16.54
N THR A 854 27.52 -11.58 -16.75
CA THR A 854 28.59 -11.06 -15.88
C THR A 854 28.71 -9.53 -15.91
N ALA A 855 28.13 -8.86 -16.92
CA ALA A 855 28.15 -7.41 -17.06
C ALA A 855 26.97 -6.71 -16.34
N CYS A 856 26.03 -7.46 -15.75
CA CYS A 856 24.88 -6.91 -15.05
C CYS A 856 25.21 -6.64 -13.56
N SER A 857 25.31 -5.38 -13.15
CA SER A 857 25.45 -4.98 -11.74
C SER A 857 24.09 -4.91 -11.04
N ASP A 858 24.00 -5.45 -9.82
CA ASP A 858 22.87 -5.25 -8.88
C ASP A 858 21.44 -5.46 -9.42
N ARG A 859 21.25 -6.41 -10.36
CA ARG A 859 19.95 -6.70 -11.01
C ARG A 859 19.39 -5.57 -11.87
N GLU A 860 20.21 -4.61 -12.26
CA GLU A 860 19.85 -3.67 -13.31
C GLU A 860 20.41 -4.14 -14.64
N LEU A 861 19.51 -4.33 -15.61
CA LEU A 861 19.90 -4.57 -16.99
C LEU A 861 20.53 -3.29 -17.54
N PRO A 862 21.60 -3.37 -18.35
CA PRO A 862 22.10 -2.22 -19.08
C PRO A 862 20.96 -1.56 -19.87
N PRO A 863 20.91 -0.23 -19.96
CA PRO A 863 19.85 0.47 -20.66
C PRO A 863 19.83 0.03 -22.12
N MET A 864 18.71 -0.54 -22.56
CA MET A 864 18.51 -1.01 -23.92
C MET A 864 17.81 0.08 -24.72
N ALA A 865 18.40 0.52 -25.82
CA ALA A 865 17.79 1.51 -26.70
C ALA A 865 16.48 0.97 -27.32
N PRO A 866 15.45 1.82 -27.52
CA PRO A 866 14.27 1.43 -28.26
C PRO A 866 14.65 1.06 -29.70
N GLY A 867 14.16 -0.09 -30.19
CA GLY A 867 14.54 -0.59 -31.51
C GLY A 867 15.92 -1.24 -31.55
N TRP A 868 16.20 -2.14 -30.60
CA TRP A 868 17.50 -2.81 -30.53
C TRP A 868 17.80 -3.65 -31.77
N SER A 869 19.00 -3.44 -32.31
CA SER A 869 19.57 -4.19 -33.43
C SER A 869 20.85 -4.91 -32.99
N CYS A 870 21.05 -6.11 -33.52
CA CYS A 870 22.25 -6.89 -33.22
C CYS A 870 23.51 -6.26 -33.85
N GLU A 871 24.68 -6.61 -33.33
CA GLU A 871 25.98 -6.11 -33.81
C GLU A 871 26.18 -6.31 -35.32
N ASP A 872 25.74 -7.46 -35.84
CA ASP A 872 25.87 -7.76 -37.28
C ASP A 872 25.02 -6.80 -38.14
N CYS A 873 23.85 -6.40 -37.64
CA CYS A 873 22.95 -5.46 -38.33
C CYS A 873 23.42 -4.01 -38.20
N THR A 874 23.91 -3.60 -37.03
CA THR A 874 24.43 -2.23 -36.84
C THR A 874 25.70 -1.97 -37.64
N VAL A 875 26.59 -2.97 -37.76
CA VAL A 875 27.78 -2.90 -38.63
C VAL A 875 27.38 -2.85 -40.11
N SER A 876 26.32 -3.56 -40.51
CA SER A 876 25.80 -3.52 -41.88
C SER A 876 25.18 -2.16 -42.25
N GLN A 877 24.51 -1.48 -41.30
CA GLN A 877 23.99 -0.13 -41.50
C GLN A 877 25.08 0.93 -41.63
N THR A 878 26.26 0.72 -41.03
CA THR A 878 27.38 1.67 -41.16
C THR A 878 28.06 1.60 -42.55
N ILE A 879 27.81 0.54 -43.31
CA ILE A 879 28.37 0.35 -44.66
C ILE A 879 27.38 0.84 -45.74
N ASN A 880 26.08 0.88 -45.46
CA ASN A 880 25.02 1.24 -46.42
C ASN A 880 24.57 2.70 -46.32
N THR A 881 25.48 3.65 -46.62
CA THR A 881 25.12 5.06 -46.82
C THR A 881 24.70 5.41 -48.25
N PHE A 882 24.40 4.42 -49.10
CA PHE A 882 23.74 4.64 -50.40
C PHE A 882 22.72 3.51 -50.65
N GLY A 883 21.43 3.87 -50.63
CA GLY A 883 20.33 2.96 -50.89
C GLY A 883 20.30 2.51 -52.35
N ALA A 884 20.84 1.32 -52.60
CA ALA A 884 20.42 0.33 -53.60
C ALA A 884 21.37 -0.87 -53.47
N ARG A 885 20.83 -2.06 -53.18
CA ARG A 885 21.64 -3.28 -53.11
C ARG A 885 22.05 -3.69 -54.52
N LEU A 886 23.27 -3.36 -54.95
CA LEU A 886 23.80 -3.81 -56.24
C LEU A 886 24.35 -5.24 -56.14
N VAL A 887 23.87 -6.13 -56.99
CA VAL A 887 24.38 -7.51 -57.11
C VAL A 887 25.20 -7.63 -58.39
N GLN A 888 26.46 -8.03 -58.30
CA GLN A 888 27.30 -8.26 -59.48
C GLN A 888 26.96 -9.61 -60.13
N CYS A 889 26.93 -9.65 -61.46
CA CYS A 889 26.71 -10.88 -62.21
C CYS A 889 27.81 -11.90 -61.88
N PRO A 890 27.45 -13.13 -61.43
CA PRO A 890 28.41 -14.16 -61.05
C PRO A 890 29.20 -14.74 -62.23
N ASN A 891 28.80 -14.44 -63.47
CA ASN A 891 29.55 -14.83 -64.66
C ASN A 891 30.86 -14.01 -64.77
N PRO A 892 32.04 -14.65 -64.67
CA PRO A 892 33.33 -13.96 -64.65
C PRO A 892 33.63 -13.12 -65.89
N SER A 893 33.00 -13.46 -67.04
CA SER A 893 33.13 -12.73 -68.30
C SER A 893 32.18 -11.54 -68.46
N CYS A 894 31.20 -11.37 -67.56
CA CYS A 894 30.20 -10.29 -67.63
C CYS A 894 30.47 -9.17 -66.62
N GLY A 895 30.53 -9.51 -65.32
CA GLY A 895 30.83 -8.56 -64.25
C GLY A 895 29.88 -7.36 -64.06
N MET A 896 28.73 -7.32 -64.77
CA MET A 896 27.75 -6.24 -64.68
C MET A 896 27.09 -6.16 -63.30
N HIS A 897 26.88 -4.94 -62.79
CA HIS A 897 26.11 -4.70 -61.57
C HIS A 897 24.63 -4.58 -61.91
N ILE A 898 23.81 -5.25 -61.12
CA ILE A 898 22.38 -5.35 -61.33
C ILE A 898 21.68 -4.74 -60.12
N ASP A 899 20.73 -3.85 -60.39
CA ASP A 899 19.78 -3.31 -59.44
C ASP A 899 18.40 -3.90 -59.72
N LEU A 900 17.65 -4.26 -58.68
CA LEU A 900 16.30 -4.83 -58.80
C LEU A 900 15.29 -3.77 -58.37
N ILE A 901 14.60 -3.19 -59.36
CA ILE A 901 13.64 -2.11 -59.14
C ILE A 901 12.28 -2.67 -58.66
N ASP A 902 11.82 -3.78 -59.25
CA ASP A 902 10.57 -4.48 -58.89
C ASP A 902 10.61 -5.92 -59.45
N GLY A 903 9.87 -6.85 -58.82
CA GLY A 903 9.69 -8.23 -59.29
C GLY A 903 10.24 -9.32 -58.36
N CYS A 904 10.41 -10.53 -58.91
CA CYS A 904 10.94 -11.68 -58.17
C CYS A 904 12.46 -11.62 -58.02
N ASN A 905 13.01 -12.32 -57.02
CA ASN A 905 14.46 -12.45 -56.82
C ASN A 905 15.19 -13.24 -57.93
N HIS A 906 14.48 -13.75 -58.94
CA HIS A 906 15.08 -14.34 -60.13
C HIS A 906 15.38 -13.25 -61.17
N VAL A 907 16.67 -13.02 -61.42
CA VAL A 907 17.16 -12.04 -62.39
C VAL A 907 17.93 -12.73 -63.50
N VAL A 908 17.62 -12.40 -64.75
CA VAL A 908 18.40 -12.82 -65.92
C VAL A 908 19.30 -11.67 -66.33
N CYS A 909 20.60 -11.85 -66.20
CA CYS A 909 21.57 -10.86 -66.65
C CYS A 909 21.57 -10.77 -68.19
N VAL A 910 22.02 -9.63 -68.74
CA VAL A 910 22.19 -9.42 -70.19
C VAL A 910 23.10 -10.46 -70.87
N CYS A 911 23.97 -11.13 -70.11
CA CYS A 911 24.80 -12.23 -70.62
C CYS A 911 24.09 -13.60 -70.64
N GLY A 912 22.81 -13.66 -70.25
CA GLY A 912 22.01 -14.89 -70.20
C GLY A 912 22.11 -15.66 -68.88
N THR A 913 22.93 -15.21 -67.92
CA THR A 913 23.06 -15.87 -66.62
C THR A 913 21.86 -15.61 -65.72
N HIS A 914 21.22 -16.68 -65.25
CA HIS A 914 20.17 -16.63 -64.23
C HIS A 914 20.82 -16.60 -62.84
N LEU A 915 20.48 -15.60 -62.04
CA LEU A 915 21.02 -15.41 -60.69
C LEU A 915 19.93 -15.04 -59.70
N CYS A 916 20.15 -15.43 -58.44
CA CYS A 916 19.25 -15.07 -57.34
C CYS A 916 19.70 -13.74 -56.74
N PHE A 917 18.89 -12.69 -56.84
CA PHE A 917 19.21 -11.36 -56.30
C PHE A 917 19.40 -11.36 -54.78
N ALA A 918 18.73 -12.28 -54.07
CA ALA A 918 18.84 -12.40 -52.62
C ALA A 918 20.20 -12.92 -52.13
N CYS A 919 20.91 -13.74 -52.91
CA CYS A 919 22.21 -14.33 -52.51
C CYS A 919 23.38 -14.05 -53.48
N GLY A 920 23.11 -13.64 -54.72
CA GLY A 920 24.11 -13.34 -55.75
C GLY A 920 24.65 -14.56 -56.52
N GLU A 921 24.16 -15.76 -56.25
CA GLU A 921 24.65 -17.00 -56.87
C GLU A 921 23.97 -17.29 -58.22
N GLN A 922 24.70 -18.01 -59.09
CA GLN A 922 24.24 -18.47 -60.40
C GLN A 922 23.47 -19.78 -60.28
N PHE A 923 22.36 -19.89 -61.00
CA PHE A 923 21.57 -21.12 -61.09
C PHE A 923 21.13 -21.38 -62.54
N GLU A 924 20.68 -22.60 -62.82
CA GLU A 924 19.93 -22.90 -64.04
C GLU A 924 18.49 -22.40 -63.90
N SER A 925 17.86 -22.00 -65.01
CA SER A 925 16.51 -21.39 -65.06
C SER A 925 15.45 -22.17 -64.27
N ASP A 926 15.52 -23.51 -64.29
CA ASP A 926 14.52 -24.37 -63.67
C ASP A 926 14.79 -24.62 -62.17
N ALA A 927 16.04 -24.51 -61.73
CA ALA A 927 16.44 -24.79 -60.35
C ALA A 927 16.35 -23.56 -59.42
N ILE A 928 16.36 -22.35 -60.00
CA ILE A 928 16.42 -21.11 -59.23
C ILE A 928 15.16 -20.87 -58.37
N TYR A 929 13.99 -21.25 -58.87
CA TYR A 929 12.73 -21.09 -58.12
C TYR A 929 12.66 -22.00 -56.90
N GLU A 930 13.17 -23.23 -57.00
CA GLU A 930 13.24 -24.15 -55.87
C GLU A 930 14.24 -23.66 -54.81
N HIS A 931 15.40 -23.15 -55.24
CA HIS A 931 16.36 -22.49 -54.34
C HIS A 931 15.72 -21.32 -53.58
N MET A 932 15.01 -20.42 -54.26
CA MET A 932 14.40 -19.25 -53.63
C MET A 932 13.43 -19.63 -52.50
N VAL A 933 12.59 -20.64 -52.73
CA VAL A 933 11.64 -21.11 -51.71
C VAL A 933 12.34 -21.85 -50.57
N GLN A 934 13.33 -22.69 -50.84
CA GLN A 934 14.01 -23.49 -49.82
C GLN A 934 14.99 -22.67 -48.97
N ALA A 935 15.74 -21.75 -49.58
CA ALA A 935 16.77 -20.96 -48.92
C ALA A 935 16.22 -19.67 -48.32
N HIS A 936 15.28 -19.00 -48.98
CA HIS A 936 14.81 -17.66 -48.60
C HIS A 936 13.32 -17.62 -48.21
N GLY A 937 12.56 -18.70 -48.43
CA GLY A 937 11.16 -18.83 -48.00
C GLY A 937 10.13 -18.05 -48.86
N SER A 938 10.57 -17.25 -49.83
CA SER A 938 9.72 -16.53 -50.79
C SER A 938 10.42 -16.35 -52.15
N ILE A 939 9.66 -16.05 -53.20
CA ILE A 939 10.20 -15.74 -54.54
C ILE A 939 10.24 -14.24 -54.85
N PHE A 940 9.57 -13.41 -54.05
CA PHE A 940 9.46 -11.97 -54.26
C PHE A 940 10.51 -11.22 -53.45
N ALA A 941 11.03 -10.12 -53.99
CA ALA A 941 11.80 -9.17 -53.19
C ALA A 941 10.87 -8.53 -52.14
N GLU A 942 11.32 -8.43 -50.88
CA GLU A 942 10.56 -7.71 -49.85
C GLU A 942 10.56 -6.22 -50.23
N VAL A 943 9.44 -5.75 -50.78
CA VAL A 943 9.21 -4.32 -50.97
C VAL A 943 8.88 -3.75 -49.60
N GLU A 944 9.66 -2.76 -49.14
CA GLU A 944 9.27 -1.92 -48.01
C GLU A 944 7.96 -1.20 -48.38
N GLU A 945 6.82 -1.75 -47.94
CA GLU A 945 5.55 -1.01 -47.95
C GLU A 945 5.65 0.09 -46.90
N GLU A 946 5.81 1.35 -47.36
CA GLU A 946 5.56 2.53 -46.54
C GLU A 946 4.16 2.42 -45.94
N LEU A 947 4.12 2.43 -44.60
CA LEU A 947 2.91 2.37 -43.80
C LEU A 947 2.08 3.64 -43.99
N ASP A 948 1.03 3.55 -44.81
CA ASP A 948 -0.08 4.51 -44.73
C ASP A 948 -0.93 4.22 -43.48
N GLU A 949 -1.07 5.25 -42.65
CA GLU A 949 -1.82 5.30 -41.39
C GLU A 949 -3.29 4.86 -41.53
N TYR A 950 -3.77 3.99 -40.62
CA TYR A 950 -5.12 4.03 -40.05
C TYR A 950 -5.19 3.37 -38.65
#